data_AF-A0A7C9TWV3-F1
#
_entry.id   AF-A0A7C9TWV3-F1
#
_cell.length_a   1.000
_cell.length_b   1.000
_cell.length_c   1.000
_cell.angle_alpha   90.00
_cell.angle_beta   90.00
_cell.angle_gamma   90.00
#
_symmetry.space_group_name_H-M   'P 1'
#
loop_
_entity.id
_entity.type
_entity.pdbx_description
1 polymer ?
#
loop_
_entity_poly.entity_id
_entity_poly.type
_entity_poly.pdbx_seq_one_letter_code
_entity_poly.pdbx_strand_id
1 'polypeptide(L)'
;MLYNKSVDVFCCWSESDKDEKMYKALRGHLKTLEQDLVINVKDYSQITGGEVRDNKIEDYLRQANIILLIITRDFIADFTGKNLWEFEVKLAMKRHRDGRASVIPILLESCHWQCQSIKNLEPLPWNGQAVTSTSWENKQDEAFLNIVIGIETVVKKTLTILELQNKSRLDLQKLSFNLKTLNEKTFNNLILQIDALQKESAKTKRERDHLKNEVDYKTSIVTALEDKLKNKEQESLKYRRWLKYLMVAVVLLPWVIIVTPGVLFPHLREGISPQSSKPVTQHPTPPVTPPALGDGSKKAEEPPQAVSPEVSATTVLPSKGQDVINRRNKLGLNKNFFNQLVNEVFCPQHPELSTGKNGDCNIEEKAEPQRKRALNDEWSIVAMQIIEKLETLSPNARQGMTTDRGSKNFRAQLSGELLKLHLSQKSLEDLTDARFCYLFANLLAKANKECILTRKSDFATVWYAIAEDRLRQLQDPSEGILTNIKPAPPEPKKNNEPEPLPTVTNFDEVFSGRLKPGQGKVYIAYFEEGVELNVELKTDSDSLKMSIYDPKSTTLLRRSLEKDWQEKLKISGYYEIVIVSSDIEKEVSYELVVEAEMEPIYLDDSPQTPEEAVKEYFLNLKNGDYDKAWERLSDKARKHKNSGAKFSLYQKFWRDTVKEFEVLEIRSIDQGNDMIETTVIVEWYFIRKSDGQRIPQNDTWALQRNHSDKNWIIVDLELEPKDKDNK
;
A
#
# COMPACT_ATOMS: atom_id res chain seq x y z
N MET A 1 29.71 -16.76 -4.47
CA MET A 1 30.78 -15.73 -4.51
C MET A 1 30.45 -14.67 -3.48
N LEU A 2 31.43 -14.21 -2.70
CA LEU A 2 31.23 -13.05 -1.82
C LEU A 2 31.30 -11.79 -2.68
N TYR A 3 30.26 -10.95 -2.65
CA TYR A 3 30.34 -9.61 -3.24
C TYR A 3 31.33 -8.79 -2.43
N ASN A 4 32.31 -8.17 -3.11
CA ASN A 4 33.39 -7.46 -2.44
C ASN A 4 32.84 -6.21 -1.73
N LYS A 5 33.04 -6.11 -0.41
CA LYS A 5 32.52 -5.01 0.43
C LYS A 5 33.46 -3.80 0.37
N SER A 6 33.55 -3.15 -0.79
CA SER A 6 34.31 -1.91 -0.92
C SER A 6 33.52 -0.70 -0.44
N VAL A 7 34.14 0.19 0.33
CA VAL A 7 33.58 1.52 0.63
C VAL A 7 34.00 2.49 -0.46
N ASP A 8 33.05 2.99 -1.26
CA ASP A 8 33.33 4.03 -2.25
C ASP A 8 33.59 5.37 -1.53
N VAL A 9 34.75 5.97 -1.76
CA VAL A 9 35.14 7.28 -1.26
C VAL A 9 35.34 8.21 -2.46
N PHE A 10 34.86 9.46 -2.40
CA PHE A 10 35.12 10.45 -3.45
C PHE A 10 35.79 11.70 -2.88
N CYS A 11 36.79 12.23 -3.56
CA CYS A 11 37.54 13.42 -3.14
C CYS A 11 37.23 14.61 -4.05
N CYS A 12 36.92 15.77 -3.45
CA CYS A 12 36.67 17.03 -4.16
C CYS A 12 37.71 18.08 -3.75
N TRP A 13 38.49 18.62 -4.69
CA TRP A 13 39.52 19.65 -4.48
C TRP A 13 39.50 20.65 -5.65
N SER A 14 39.98 21.89 -5.49
CA SER A 14 40.07 22.82 -6.63
C SER A 14 41.06 22.29 -7.67
N GLU A 15 40.82 22.51 -8.97
CA GLU A 15 41.75 22.14 -10.04
C GLU A 15 43.00 23.04 -10.11
N SER A 16 43.30 23.80 -9.05
CA SER A 16 44.52 24.59 -8.94
C SER A 16 45.76 23.68 -8.81
N ASP A 17 46.84 24.07 -9.49
CA ASP A 17 48.18 23.45 -9.42
C ASP A 17 48.71 23.23 -7.98
N LYS A 18 48.16 23.95 -7.01
CA LYS A 18 48.54 23.93 -5.60
C LYS A 18 47.68 22.93 -4.84
N ASP A 19 46.37 23.00 -5.02
CA ASP A 19 45.41 22.04 -4.46
C ASP A 19 45.68 20.62 -4.95
N GLU A 20 46.01 20.44 -6.23
CA GLU A 20 46.36 19.14 -6.79
C GLU A 20 47.63 18.54 -6.15
N LYS A 21 48.61 19.37 -5.80
CA LYS A 21 49.83 18.96 -5.07
C LYS A 21 49.53 18.60 -3.61
N MET A 22 48.71 19.40 -2.92
CA MET A 22 48.27 19.11 -1.55
C MET A 22 47.41 17.84 -1.50
N TYR A 23 46.54 17.63 -2.48
CA TYR A 23 45.75 16.40 -2.64
C TYR A 23 46.64 15.19 -2.93
N LYS A 24 47.66 15.29 -3.80
CA LYS A 24 48.60 14.20 -4.09
C LYS A 24 49.38 13.74 -2.86
N ALA A 25 49.73 14.65 -1.95
CA ALA A 25 50.32 14.28 -0.65
C ALA A 25 49.35 13.44 0.18
N LEU A 26 48.12 13.93 0.39
CA LEU A 26 47.07 13.18 1.11
C LEU A 26 46.76 11.82 0.45
N ARG A 27 46.66 11.76 -0.89
CA ARG A 27 46.44 10.54 -1.67
C ARG A 27 47.52 9.48 -1.40
N GLY A 28 48.76 9.91 -1.14
CA GLY A 28 49.85 9.05 -0.70
C GLY A 28 49.55 8.32 0.62
N HIS A 29 49.08 9.04 1.64
CA HIS A 29 48.70 8.47 2.92
C HIS A 29 47.41 7.64 2.86
N LEU A 30 46.46 7.98 1.98
CA LEU A 30 45.20 7.23 1.80
C LEU A 30 45.39 5.84 1.17
N LYS A 31 46.49 5.59 0.44
CA LYS A 31 46.78 4.29 -0.19
C LYS A 31 46.84 3.12 0.81
N THR A 32 47.26 3.38 2.04
CA THR A 32 47.27 2.36 3.11
C THR A 32 45.85 1.88 3.41
N LEU A 33 44.87 2.80 3.48
CA LEU A 33 43.47 2.43 3.71
C LEU A 33 42.83 1.71 2.51
N GLU A 34 43.24 2.02 1.28
CA GLU A 34 42.80 1.29 0.07
C GLU A 34 43.23 -0.19 0.12
N GLN A 35 44.38 -0.49 0.72
CA GLN A 35 44.90 -1.84 0.90
C GLN A 35 44.28 -2.54 2.12
N ASP A 36 44.26 -1.88 3.28
CA ASP A 36 43.89 -2.50 4.56
C ASP A 36 42.38 -2.64 4.78
N LEU A 37 41.56 -1.72 4.23
CA LEU A 37 40.11 -1.63 4.51
C LEU A 37 39.23 -1.72 3.26
N VAL A 38 39.80 -2.08 2.11
CA VAL A 38 39.10 -2.24 0.82
C VAL A 38 38.33 -0.98 0.41
N ILE A 39 38.83 0.21 0.74
CA ILE A 39 38.21 1.46 0.27
C ILE A 39 38.57 1.72 -1.19
N ASN A 40 37.64 2.29 -1.94
CA ASN A 40 37.79 2.62 -3.36
C ASN A 40 37.77 4.15 -3.50
N VAL A 41 38.94 4.79 -3.51
CA VAL A 41 39.03 6.26 -3.57
C VAL A 41 38.98 6.74 -5.02
N LYS A 42 37.86 7.35 -5.38
CA LYS A 42 37.60 8.00 -6.67
C LYS A 42 37.94 9.48 -6.62
N ASP A 43 38.43 10.00 -7.73
CA ASP A 43 38.99 11.34 -7.85
C ASP A 43 38.95 11.80 -9.33
N TYR A 44 39.05 13.10 -9.62
CA TYR A 44 38.89 13.62 -10.99
C TYR A 44 39.91 13.08 -12.01
N SER A 45 41.07 12.58 -11.57
CA SER A 45 42.09 12.04 -12.49
C SER A 45 41.68 10.69 -13.11
N GLN A 46 40.60 10.08 -12.62
CA GLN A 46 40.05 8.81 -13.09
C GLN A 46 39.01 8.98 -14.20
N ILE A 47 38.63 10.22 -14.55
CA ILE A 47 37.70 10.51 -15.65
C ILE A 47 38.47 10.40 -16.98
N THR A 48 38.00 9.53 -17.88
CA THR A 48 38.75 9.16 -19.08
C THR A 48 38.32 9.92 -20.34
N GLY A 49 39.23 10.00 -21.32
CA GLY A 49 39.02 10.73 -22.57
C GLY A 49 37.84 10.18 -23.38
N GLY A 50 36.77 10.97 -23.49
CA GLY A 50 35.51 10.59 -24.13
C GLY A 50 34.30 10.55 -23.19
N GLU A 51 34.53 10.62 -21.87
CA GLU A 51 33.45 10.66 -20.88
C GLU A 51 32.99 12.11 -20.60
N VAL A 52 31.68 12.31 -20.40
CA VAL A 52 31.14 13.62 -20.01
C VAL A 52 31.46 13.87 -18.54
N ARG A 53 32.36 14.84 -18.28
CA ARG A 53 32.93 15.13 -16.97
C ARG A 53 31.87 15.29 -15.88
N ASP A 54 30.92 16.21 -16.08
CA ASP A 54 29.88 16.54 -15.10
C ASP A 54 29.04 15.32 -14.70
N ASN A 55 28.69 14.46 -15.68
CA ASN A 55 27.94 13.23 -15.44
C ASN A 55 28.76 12.24 -14.59
N LYS A 56 30.07 12.12 -14.83
CA LYS A 56 30.96 11.22 -14.07
C LYS A 56 31.19 11.68 -12.64
N ILE A 57 31.33 12.99 -12.46
CA ILE A 57 31.35 13.63 -11.15
C ILE A 57 30.03 13.36 -10.40
N GLU A 58 28.89 13.52 -11.08
CA GLU A 58 27.59 13.20 -10.48
C GLU A 58 27.46 11.71 -10.12
N ASP A 59 27.93 10.80 -10.98
CA ASP A 59 27.97 9.35 -10.71
C ASP A 59 28.84 9.02 -9.51
N TYR A 60 30.05 9.58 -9.41
CA TYR A 60 30.96 9.35 -8.28
C TYR A 60 30.35 9.90 -6.99
N LEU A 61 29.78 11.11 -7.00
CA LEU A 61 29.03 11.66 -5.87
C LEU A 61 27.83 10.80 -5.50
N ARG A 62 27.13 10.19 -6.46
CA ARG A 62 25.96 9.32 -6.24
C ARG A 62 26.32 7.92 -5.72
N GLN A 63 27.53 7.43 -6.00
CA GLN A 63 28.03 6.14 -5.52
C GLN A 63 28.66 6.28 -4.12
N ALA A 64 29.49 7.30 -3.92
CA ALA A 64 30.31 7.50 -2.72
C ALA A 64 29.54 7.37 -1.39
N ASN A 65 30.03 6.49 -0.53
CA ASN A 65 29.59 6.37 0.86
C ASN A 65 30.28 7.42 1.76
N ILE A 66 31.48 7.88 1.38
CA ILE A 66 32.22 8.95 2.06
C ILE A 66 32.66 9.97 1.01
N ILE A 67 32.50 11.25 1.30
CA ILE A 67 32.89 12.36 0.40
C ILE A 67 33.84 13.29 1.17
N LEU A 68 35.08 13.40 0.70
CA LEU A 68 36.13 14.22 1.30
C LEU A 68 36.20 15.55 0.57
N LEU A 69 35.84 16.64 1.25
CA LEU A 69 35.98 18.00 0.71
C LEU A 69 37.35 18.53 1.11
N ILE A 70 38.27 18.64 0.16
CA ILE A 70 39.63 19.13 0.37
C ILE A 70 39.59 20.66 0.44
N ILE A 71 39.64 21.18 1.66
CA ILE A 71 39.45 22.59 1.95
C ILE A 71 40.79 23.33 1.88
N THR A 72 40.83 24.29 0.96
CA THR A 72 41.91 25.25 0.76
C THR A 72 41.33 26.65 0.52
N ARG A 73 42.19 27.66 0.37
CA ARG A 73 41.77 28.99 -0.09
C ARG A 73 41.14 28.94 -1.49
N ASP A 74 41.67 28.11 -2.37
CA ASP A 74 41.29 28.07 -3.79
C ASP A 74 39.95 27.34 -3.93
N PHE A 75 39.76 26.20 -3.23
CA PHE A 75 38.47 25.50 -3.11
C PHE A 75 37.35 26.41 -2.57
N ILE A 76 37.63 27.25 -1.56
CA ILE A 76 36.65 28.19 -1.01
C ILE A 76 36.37 29.34 -1.99
N ALA A 77 37.36 29.78 -2.78
CA ALA A 77 37.13 30.75 -3.85
C ALA A 77 36.19 30.18 -4.92
N ASP A 78 36.48 28.99 -5.45
CA ASP A 78 35.65 28.31 -6.46
C ASP A 78 34.23 28.03 -5.96
N PHE A 79 34.07 27.66 -4.68
CA PHE A 79 32.78 27.49 -4.03
C PHE A 79 31.95 28.79 -3.91
N THR A 80 32.58 29.96 -3.91
CA THR A 80 31.87 31.26 -3.88
C THR A 80 31.69 31.91 -5.25
N GLY A 81 32.34 31.38 -6.29
CA GLY A 81 32.14 31.76 -7.68
C GLY A 81 30.82 31.22 -8.26
N LYS A 82 30.37 31.79 -9.39
CA LYS A 82 29.19 31.30 -10.15
C LYS A 82 29.53 30.08 -11.03
N ASN A 83 30.35 29.17 -10.52
CA ASN A 83 30.88 28.03 -11.27
C ASN A 83 30.13 26.73 -10.94
N LEU A 84 30.34 25.71 -11.77
CA LEU A 84 29.67 24.39 -11.70
C LEU A 84 29.83 23.71 -10.32
N TRP A 85 30.91 24.01 -9.60
CA TRP A 85 31.24 23.50 -8.26
C TRP A 85 30.12 23.64 -7.21
N GLU A 86 29.25 24.65 -7.36
CA GLU A 86 28.10 24.83 -6.46
C GLU A 86 27.15 23.60 -6.49
N PHE A 87 27.10 22.86 -7.60
CA PHE A 87 26.33 21.62 -7.73
C PHE A 87 26.93 20.47 -6.91
N GLU A 88 28.25 20.26 -6.98
CA GLU A 88 28.94 19.14 -6.32
C GLU A 88 28.75 19.18 -4.80
N VAL A 89 29.03 20.34 -4.20
CA VAL A 89 28.90 20.53 -2.74
C VAL A 89 27.42 20.51 -2.33
N LYS A 90 26.49 21.01 -3.16
CA LYS A 90 25.04 20.87 -2.90
C LYS A 90 24.60 19.41 -2.92
N LEU A 91 25.09 18.59 -3.84
CA LEU A 91 24.76 17.17 -3.98
C LEU A 91 25.36 16.35 -2.82
N ALA A 92 26.64 16.59 -2.49
CA ALA A 92 27.31 16.00 -1.33
C ALA A 92 26.55 16.33 -0.03
N MET A 93 26.28 17.60 0.25
CA MET A 93 25.55 18.02 1.45
C MET A 93 24.09 17.56 1.46
N LYS A 94 23.47 17.30 0.30
CA LYS A 94 22.17 16.64 0.24
C LYS A 94 22.29 15.18 0.67
N ARG A 95 23.19 14.40 0.06
CA ARG A 95 23.42 12.98 0.44
C ARG A 95 23.76 12.83 1.91
N HIS A 96 24.45 13.79 2.49
CA HIS A 96 24.76 13.81 3.91
C HIS A 96 23.53 13.93 4.80
N ARG A 97 22.66 14.93 4.54
CA ARG A 97 21.38 15.09 5.26
C ARG A 97 20.42 13.92 5.02
N ASP A 98 20.46 13.33 3.83
CA ASP A 98 19.67 12.15 3.46
C ASP A 98 20.22 10.84 4.09
N GLY A 99 21.32 10.88 4.85
CA GLY A 99 21.96 9.72 5.50
C GLY A 99 22.67 8.75 4.55
N ARG A 100 22.90 9.15 3.28
CA ARG A 100 23.42 8.29 2.19
C ARG A 100 24.93 8.40 1.96
N ALA A 101 25.58 9.41 2.55
CA ALA A 101 27.03 9.56 2.55
C ALA A 101 27.53 10.36 3.77
N SER A 102 28.73 10.07 4.25
CA SER A 102 29.44 10.91 5.22
C SER A 102 30.27 11.97 4.48
N VAL A 103 29.93 13.25 4.63
CA VAL A 103 30.78 14.35 4.11
C VAL A 103 31.75 14.78 5.19
N ILE A 104 33.04 14.88 4.85
CA ILE A 104 34.12 15.25 5.78
C ILE A 104 34.94 16.39 5.18
N PRO A 105 34.99 17.59 5.81
CA PRO A 105 35.93 18.64 5.43
C PRO A 105 37.36 18.26 5.85
N ILE A 106 38.31 18.33 4.93
CA ILE A 106 39.73 18.06 5.17
C ILE A 106 40.50 19.37 5.00
N LEU A 107 40.95 19.95 6.11
CA LEU A 107 41.61 21.26 6.13
C LEU A 107 43.09 21.11 5.74
N LEU A 108 43.43 21.40 4.49
CA LEU A 108 44.84 21.41 4.06
C LEU A 108 45.46 22.81 4.19
N GLU A 109 44.75 23.88 3.83
CA GLU A 109 45.21 25.27 4.03
C GLU A 109 44.32 26.09 4.96
N SER A 110 44.95 26.91 5.80
CA SER A 110 44.28 27.89 6.68
C SER A 110 43.47 28.93 5.88
N CYS A 111 42.14 28.79 5.87
CA CYS A 111 41.20 29.65 5.16
C CYS A 111 39.86 29.80 5.91
N HIS A 112 38.99 30.72 5.49
CA HIS A 112 37.68 30.95 6.13
C HIS A 112 36.63 29.94 5.66
N TRP A 113 36.81 28.68 6.05
CA TRP A 113 36.01 27.54 5.57
C TRP A 113 34.62 27.40 6.22
N GLN A 114 34.34 28.14 7.30
CA GLN A 114 33.10 28.07 8.07
C GLN A 114 31.90 28.74 7.37
N CYS A 115 31.77 28.55 6.05
CA CYS A 115 30.65 29.04 5.26
C CYS A 115 29.35 28.27 5.61
N GLN A 116 28.20 28.90 5.33
CA GLN A 116 26.88 28.43 5.79
C GLN A 116 26.54 26.98 5.42
N SER A 117 27.12 26.44 4.33
CA SER A 117 26.82 25.10 3.82
C SER A 117 27.57 23.96 4.52
N ILE A 118 28.77 24.19 5.07
CA ILE A 118 29.62 23.14 5.67
C ILE A 118 30.03 23.41 7.14
N LYS A 119 29.78 24.61 7.68
CA LYS A 119 30.14 25.00 9.06
C LYS A 119 29.60 24.11 10.20
N ASN A 120 28.64 23.22 9.92
CA ASN A 120 28.05 22.30 10.89
C ASN A 120 28.72 20.91 10.87
N LEU A 121 29.75 20.71 10.04
CA LEU A 121 30.52 19.47 9.97
C LEU A 121 31.79 19.59 10.81
N GLU A 122 32.15 18.51 11.51
CA GLU A 122 33.45 18.39 12.18
C GLU A 122 34.53 18.14 11.12
N PRO A 123 35.59 18.97 11.06
CA PRO A 123 36.68 18.82 10.10
C PRO A 123 37.73 17.82 10.57
N LEU A 124 38.58 17.37 9.63
CA LEU A 124 39.88 16.76 9.93
C LEU A 124 41.01 17.71 9.48
N PRO A 125 42.16 17.81 10.18
CA PRO A 125 42.47 17.15 11.47
C PRO A 125 41.52 17.57 12.61
N TRP A 126 41.32 16.71 13.62
CA TRP A 126 40.24 16.87 14.63
C TRP A 126 40.36 18.15 15.47
N ASN A 127 41.54 18.77 15.53
CA ASN A 127 41.77 20.03 16.22
C ASN A 127 41.27 21.26 15.43
N GLY A 128 40.74 21.07 14.22
CA GLY A 128 40.27 22.14 13.33
C GLY A 128 41.40 23.01 12.73
N GLN A 129 42.66 22.57 12.85
CA GLN A 129 43.83 23.30 12.38
C GLN A 129 44.35 22.67 11.08
N ALA A 130 44.38 23.45 10.01
CA ALA A 130 44.79 22.99 8.68
C ALA A 130 46.25 22.52 8.64
N VAL A 131 46.59 21.61 7.73
CA VAL A 131 47.94 21.03 7.61
C VAL A 131 49.04 22.08 7.41
N THR A 132 48.76 23.23 6.77
CA THR A 132 49.70 24.36 6.68
C THR A 132 49.71 25.31 7.90
N SER A 133 49.06 24.96 9.01
CA SER A 133 49.08 25.77 10.24
C SER A 133 50.44 25.68 10.94
N THR A 134 50.86 26.75 11.63
CA THR A 134 52.04 26.74 12.50
C THR A 134 51.95 25.70 13.63
N SER A 135 50.74 25.30 14.00
CA SER A 135 50.49 24.20 14.95
C SER A 135 50.95 22.82 14.45
N TRP A 136 51.18 22.67 13.14
CA TRP A 136 51.73 21.49 12.49
C TRP A 136 53.10 21.77 11.84
N GLU A 137 53.80 22.83 12.27
CA GLU A 137 55.12 23.19 11.77
C GLU A 137 56.13 22.06 12.03
N ASN A 138 56.83 21.62 10.97
CA ASN A 138 57.68 20.42 10.96
C ASN A 138 56.96 19.10 11.37
N LYS A 139 55.63 19.07 11.34
CA LYS A 139 54.76 17.96 11.79
C LYS A 139 53.62 17.63 10.81
N GLN A 140 53.79 17.95 9.52
CA GLN A 140 52.74 17.77 8.51
C GLN A 140 52.33 16.29 8.35
N ASP A 141 53.27 15.35 8.50
CA ASP A 141 52.97 13.92 8.48
C ASP A 141 52.12 13.46 9.67
N GLU A 142 52.25 14.10 10.85
CA GLU A 142 51.37 13.86 11.99
C GLU A 142 49.94 14.35 11.70
N ALA A 143 49.81 15.47 10.98
CA ALA A 143 48.52 16.00 10.54
C ALA A 143 47.85 15.10 9.49
N PHE A 144 48.61 14.57 8.52
CA PHE A 144 48.10 13.62 7.54
C PHE A 144 47.74 12.27 8.16
N LEU A 145 48.56 11.74 9.07
CA LEU A 145 48.23 10.55 9.88
C LEU A 145 46.93 10.78 10.68
N ASN A 146 46.73 11.98 11.22
CA ASN A 146 45.51 12.32 11.93
C ASN A 146 44.26 12.30 11.03
N ILE A 147 44.38 12.82 9.80
CA ILE A 147 43.33 12.73 8.78
C ILE A 147 43.03 11.26 8.41
N VAL A 148 44.06 10.43 8.24
CA VAL A 148 43.91 8.99 7.96
C VAL A 148 43.13 8.27 9.06
N ILE A 149 43.50 8.46 10.34
CA ILE A 149 42.82 7.81 11.49
C ILE A 149 41.36 8.28 11.60
N GLY A 150 41.08 9.55 11.33
CA GLY A 150 39.71 10.07 11.28
C GLY A 150 38.88 9.42 10.16
N ILE A 151 39.43 9.31 8.95
CA ILE A 151 38.77 8.66 7.81
C ILE A 151 38.56 7.17 8.07
N GLU A 152 39.57 6.46 8.59
CA GLU A 152 39.49 5.05 9.01
C GLU A 152 38.33 4.81 9.98
N THR A 153 38.13 5.71 10.95
CA THR A 153 37.04 5.61 11.93
C THR A 153 35.67 5.70 11.25
N VAL A 154 35.51 6.58 10.25
CA VAL A 154 34.28 6.68 9.46
C VAL A 154 34.12 5.49 8.50
N VAL A 155 35.20 4.99 7.90
CA VAL A 155 35.22 3.78 7.05
C VAL A 155 34.72 2.57 7.84
N LYS A 156 35.25 2.32 9.04
CA LYS A 156 34.82 1.21 9.91
C LYS A 156 33.34 1.31 10.28
N LYS A 157 32.87 2.50 10.65
CA LYS A 157 31.44 2.77 10.93
C LYS A 157 30.56 2.50 9.70
N THR A 158 30.97 2.95 8.52
CA THR A 158 30.27 2.73 7.25
C THR A 158 30.23 1.25 6.86
N LEU A 159 31.34 0.52 7.02
CA LEU A 159 31.38 -0.94 6.83
C LEU A 159 30.34 -1.63 7.70
N THR A 160 30.33 -1.39 9.03
CA THR A 160 29.36 -2.00 9.95
C THR A 160 27.90 -1.74 9.53
N ILE A 161 27.57 -0.53 9.06
CA ILE A 161 26.23 -0.19 8.56
C ILE A 161 25.88 -1.02 7.31
N LEU A 162 26.81 -1.15 6.37
CA LEU A 162 26.62 -1.97 5.16
C LEU A 162 26.53 -3.48 5.47
N GLU A 163 27.24 -3.96 6.51
CA GLU A 163 27.11 -5.35 6.99
C GLU A 163 25.72 -5.64 7.53
N LEU A 164 25.21 -4.77 8.41
CA LEU A 164 23.88 -4.90 9.02
C LEU A 164 22.78 -4.83 7.94
N GLN A 165 22.85 -3.86 7.03
CA GLN A 165 21.90 -3.74 5.92
C GLN A 165 21.89 -5.00 5.03
N ASN A 166 23.05 -5.55 4.68
CA ASN A 166 23.11 -6.74 3.84
C ASN A 166 22.68 -8.01 4.59
N LYS A 167 22.92 -8.10 5.91
CA LYS A 167 22.37 -9.18 6.74
C LYS A 167 20.84 -9.14 6.74
N SER A 168 20.24 -8.00 7.07
CA SER A 168 18.78 -7.82 7.04
C SER A 168 18.19 -8.14 5.66
N ARG A 169 18.85 -7.72 4.57
CA ARG A 169 18.42 -8.06 3.21
C ARG A 169 18.48 -9.57 2.91
N LEU A 170 19.53 -10.27 3.35
CA LEU A 170 19.67 -11.72 3.20
C LEU A 170 18.61 -12.47 4.01
N ASP A 171 18.31 -12.00 5.22
CA ASP A 171 17.30 -12.63 6.09
C ASP A 171 15.87 -12.39 5.56
N LEU A 172 15.59 -11.20 5.01
CA LEU A 172 14.35 -10.93 4.25
C LEU A 172 14.22 -11.78 2.97
N GLN A 173 15.34 -12.05 2.26
CA GLN A 173 15.34 -12.95 1.09
C GLN A 173 15.09 -14.42 1.46
N LYS A 174 15.57 -14.88 2.63
CA LYS A 174 15.19 -16.20 3.16
C LYS A 174 13.72 -16.23 3.55
N LEU A 175 13.22 -15.18 4.20
CA LEU A 175 11.84 -15.09 4.64
C LEU A 175 10.86 -15.13 3.46
N SER A 176 11.11 -14.36 2.39
CA SER A 176 10.25 -14.38 1.19
C SER A 176 10.34 -15.70 0.40
N PHE A 177 11.50 -16.36 0.39
CA PHE A 177 11.63 -17.71 -0.18
C PHE A 177 10.84 -18.76 0.64
N ASN A 178 10.90 -18.67 1.97
CA ASN A 178 10.15 -19.54 2.88
C ASN A 178 8.64 -19.31 2.75
N LEU A 179 8.18 -18.06 2.72
CA LEU A 179 6.77 -17.71 2.51
C LEU A 179 6.26 -18.24 1.16
N LYS A 180 7.03 -18.07 0.08
CA LYS A 180 6.67 -18.59 -1.24
C LYS A 180 6.53 -20.12 -1.25
N THR A 181 7.48 -20.84 -0.63
CA THR A 181 7.44 -22.31 -0.54
C THR A 181 6.44 -22.84 0.49
N LEU A 182 5.96 -21.99 1.42
CA LEU A 182 4.84 -22.30 2.30
C LEU A 182 3.52 -22.18 1.53
N ASN A 183 3.25 -21.04 0.88
CA ASN A 183 2.02 -20.81 0.12
C ASN A 183 1.85 -21.85 -1.00
N GLU A 184 2.92 -22.21 -1.71
CA GLU A 184 2.88 -23.26 -2.73
C GLU A 184 2.49 -24.64 -2.16
N LYS A 185 2.90 -24.98 -0.94
CA LYS A 185 2.46 -26.23 -0.26
C LYS A 185 1.01 -26.15 0.20
N THR A 186 0.60 -25.03 0.81
CA THR A 186 -0.77 -24.83 1.29
C THR A 186 -1.77 -24.86 0.14
N PHE A 187 -1.45 -24.20 -0.98
CA PHE A 187 -2.26 -24.18 -2.20
C PHE A 187 -2.41 -25.57 -2.83
N ASN A 188 -1.31 -26.33 -2.94
CA ASN A 188 -1.38 -27.71 -3.45
C ASN A 188 -2.18 -28.65 -2.52
N ASN A 189 -2.14 -28.46 -1.21
CA ASN A 189 -2.98 -29.21 -0.26
C ASN A 189 -4.48 -28.84 -0.41
N LEU A 190 -4.79 -27.55 -0.55
CA LEU A 190 -6.15 -27.06 -0.84
C LEU A 190 -6.69 -27.64 -2.16
N ILE A 191 -5.89 -27.69 -3.21
CA ILE A 191 -6.28 -28.35 -4.48
C ILE A 191 -6.65 -29.82 -4.22
N LEU A 192 -5.82 -30.58 -3.51
CA LEU A 192 -6.10 -32.00 -3.20
C LEU A 192 -7.40 -32.18 -2.37
N GLN A 193 -7.69 -31.26 -1.45
CA GLN A 193 -8.93 -31.26 -0.66
C GLN A 193 -10.16 -30.92 -1.51
N ILE A 194 -10.07 -29.91 -2.39
CA ILE A 194 -11.12 -29.57 -3.35
C ILE A 194 -11.39 -30.76 -4.28
N ASP A 195 -10.35 -31.41 -4.77
CA ASP A 195 -10.42 -32.57 -5.67
C ASP A 195 -11.03 -33.82 -4.99
N ALA A 196 -10.94 -33.92 -3.65
CA ALA A 196 -11.62 -34.93 -2.86
C ALA A 196 -13.12 -34.60 -2.64
N LEU A 197 -13.43 -33.37 -2.22
CA LEU A 197 -14.79 -32.89 -2.01
C LEU A 197 -15.63 -32.94 -3.30
N GLN A 198 -15.04 -32.61 -4.46
CA GLN A 198 -15.71 -32.75 -5.75
C GLN A 198 -16.10 -34.20 -6.05
N LYS A 199 -15.19 -35.18 -5.82
CA LYS A 199 -15.46 -36.61 -6.02
C LYS A 199 -16.58 -37.13 -5.11
N GLU A 200 -16.61 -36.69 -3.87
CA GLU A 200 -17.68 -37.03 -2.93
C GLU A 200 -19.03 -36.43 -3.39
N SER A 201 -19.06 -35.15 -3.76
CA SER A 201 -20.28 -34.50 -4.29
C SER A 201 -20.84 -35.21 -5.53
N ALA A 202 -19.97 -35.72 -6.40
CA ALA A 202 -20.34 -36.46 -7.61
C ALA A 202 -20.91 -37.85 -7.29
N LYS A 203 -20.44 -38.52 -6.22
CA LYS A 203 -21.03 -39.77 -5.70
C LYS A 203 -22.45 -39.51 -5.18
N THR A 204 -22.62 -38.53 -4.29
CA THR A 204 -23.92 -38.14 -3.71
C THR A 204 -24.92 -37.62 -4.76
N LYS A 205 -24.44 -37.13 -5.91
CA LYS A 205 -25.30 -36.84 -7.07
C LYS A 205 -25.81 -38.13 -7.72
N ARG A 206 -24.93 -39.08 -8.06
CA ARG A 206 -25.31 -40.36 -8.68
C ARG A 206 -26.29 -41.17 -7.83
N GLU A 207 -26.12 -41.16 -6.52
CA GLU A 207 -27.03 -41.84 -5.58
C GLU A 207 -28.43 -41.22 -5.58
N ARG A 208 -28.54 -39.88 -5.65
CA ARG A 208 -29.83 -39.18 -5.81
C ARG A 208 -30.47 -39.44 -7.17
N ASP A 209 -29.68 -39.45 -8.25
CA ASP A 209 -30.19 -39.73 -9.60
C ASP A 209 -30.73 -41.18 -9.70
N HIS A 210 -30.06 -42.16 -9.06
CA HIS A 210 -30.56 -43.54 -8.94
C HIS A 210 -31.88 -43.59 -8.15
N LEU A 211 -31.91 -42.99 -6.96
CA LEU A 211 -33.09 -43.01 -6.09
C LEU A 211 -34.30 -42.34 -6.75
N LYS A 212 -34.07 -41.27 -7.53
CA LYS A 212 -35.11 -40.61 -8.33
C LYS A 212 -35.69 -41.56 -9.39
N ASN A 213 -34.84 -42.25 -10.16
CA ASN A 213 -35.31 -43.22 -11.16
C ASN A 213 -36.16 -44.33 -10.54
N GLU A 214 -35.83 -44.78 -9.33
CA GLU A 214 -36.61 -45.77 -8.59
C GLU A 214 -37.98 -45.22 -8.11
N VAL A 215 -38.04 -43.96 -7.68
CA VAL A 215 -39.29 -43.25 -7.35
C VAL A 215 -40.16 -43.06 -8.58
N ASP A 216 -39.59 -42.62 -9.70
CA ASP A 216 -40.32 -42.43 -10.97
C ASP A 216 -40.89 -43.78 -11.48
N TYR A 217 -40.11 -44.86 -11.40
CA TYR A 217 -40.56 -46.22 -11.71
C TYR A 217 -41.71 -46.68 -10.80
N LYS A 218 -41.58 -46.54 -9.48
CA LYS A 218 -42.65 -46.89 -8.52
C LYS A 218 -43.93 -46.06 -8.74
N THR A 219 -43.80 -44.78 -9.07
CA THR A 219 -44.92 -43.88 -9.41
C THR A 219 -45.65 -44.33 -10.68
N SER A 220 -44.92 -44.84 -11.68
CA SER A 220 -45.53 -45.42 -12.89
C SER A 220 -46.35 -46.70 -12.60
N ILE A 221 -45.94 -47.49 -11.61
CA ILE A 221 -46.70 -48.68 -11.18
C ILE A 221 -47.96 -48.27 -10.43
N VAL A 222 -47.89 -47.30 -9.52
CA VAL A 222 -49.05 -46.82 -8.76
C VAL A 222 -50.12 -46.25 -9.70
N THR A 223 -49.75 -45.35 -10.62
CA THR A 223 -50.69 -44.80 -11.61
C THR A 223 -51.30 -45.88 -12.51
N ALA A 224 -50.50 -46.86 -12.98
CA ALA A 224 -51.01 -47.99 -13.75
C ALA A 224 -51.91 -48.96 -12.95
N LEU A 225 -51.86 -48.94 -11.61
CA LEU A 225 -52.79 -49.66 -10.72
C LEU A 225 -54.07 -48.86 -10.46
N GLU A 226 -53.97 -47.54 -10.27
CA GLU A 226 -55.13 -46.66 -10.12
C GLU A 226 -56.05 -46.68 -11.34
N ASP A 227 -55.49 -46.65 -12.55
CA ASP A 227 -56.31 -46.71 -13.77
C ASP A 227 -56.96 -48.09 -13.98
N LYS A 228 -56.31 -49.18 -13.54
CA LYS A 228 -56.94 -50.50 -13.45
C LYS A 228 -58.05 -50.54 -12.40
N LEU A 229 -57.92 -49.81 -11.30
CA LEU A 229 -58.96 -49.67 -10.27
C LEU A 229 -60.18 -48.92 -10.85
N LYS A 230 -59.97 -47.74 -11.43
CA LYS A 230 -61.02 -46.92 -12.09
C LYS A 230 -61.76 -47.70 -13.16
N ASN A 231 -61.07 -48.52 -13.96
CA ASN A 231 -61.72 -49.35 -14.97
C ASN A 231 -62.61 -50.43 -14.34
N LYS A 232 -62.14 -51.13 -13.29
CA LYS A 232 -62.98 -52.09 -12.53
C LYS A 232 -64.17 -51.43 -11.85
N GLU A 233 -64.04 -50.19 -11.36
CA GLU A 233 -65.16 -49.43 -10.83
C GLU A 233 -66.20 -49.15 -11.92
N GLN A 234 -65.78 -48.75 -13.13
CA GLN A 234 -66.69 -48.59 -14.28
C GLN A 234 -67.36 -49.91 -14.70
N GLU A 235 -66.67 -51.04 -14.66
CA GLU A 235 -67.27 -52.37 -14.88
C GLU A 235 -68.33 -52.69 -13.81
N SER A 236 -68.04 -52.41 -12.54
CA SER A 236 -69.01 -52.59 -11.45
C SER A 236 -70.25 -51.69 -11.61
N LEU A 237 -70.07 -50.47 -12.13
CA LEU A 237 -71.16 -49.54 -12.42
C LEU A 237 -72.01 -49.99 -13.62
N LYS A 238 -71.40 -50.56 -14.66
CA LYS A 238 -72.11 -51.24 -15.76
C LYS A 238 -72.93 -52.42 -15.22
N TYR A 239 -72.35 -53.26 -14.36
CA TYR A 239 -73.03 -54.40 -13.74
C TYR A 239 -74.20 -53.97 -12.84
N ARG A 240 -74.03 -52.90 -12.04
CA ARG A 240 -75.12 -52.30 -11.23
C ARG A 240 -76.24 -51.71 -12.10
N ARG A 241 -75.94 -51.13 -13.27
CA ARG A 241 -76.97 -50.69 -14.23
C ARG A 241 -77.71 -51.87 -14.85
N TRP A 242 -76.99 -52.94 -15.23
CA TRP A 242 -77.59 -54.18 -15.74
C TRP A 242 -78.53 -54.84 -14.70
N LEU A 243 -78.13 -54.92 -13.44
CA LEU A 243 -78.98 -55.40 -12.35
C LEU A 243 -80.23 -54.53 -12.14
N LYS A 244 -80.15 -53.20 -12.32
CA LYS A 244 -81.33 -52.33 -12.29
C LYS A 244 -82.28 -52.62 -13.46
N TYR A 245 -81.78 -52.82 -14.68
CA TYR A 245 -82.62 -53.23 -15.81
C TYR A 245 -83.27 -54.61 -15.58
N LEU A 246 -82.54 -55.55 -14.97
CA LEU A 246 -83.08 -56.87 -14.60
C LEU A 246 -84.22 -56.75 -13.56
N MET A 247 -84.04 -55.93 -12.52
CA MET A 247 -85.10 -55.65 -11.54
C MET A 247 -86.33 -54.99 -12.19
N VAL A 248 -86.13 -54.01 -13.07
CA VAL A 248 -87.25 -53.38 -13.81
C VAL A 248 -87.96 -54.39 -14.70
N ALA A 249 -87.25 -55.29 -15.39
CA ALA A 249 -87.87 -56.34 -16.19
C ALA A 249 -88.71 -57.31 -15.33
N VAL A 250 -88.21 -57.72 -14.16
CA VAL A 250 -88.95 -58.58 -13.22
C VAL A 250 -90.18 -57.88 -12.64
N VAL A 251 -90.14 -56.56 -12.42
CA VAL A 251 -91.28 -55.77 -11.92
C VAL A 251 -92.32 -55.48 -13.01
N LEU A 252 -91.94 -55.43 -14.29
CA LEU A 252 -92.87 -55.20 -15.41
C LEU A 252 -93.58 -56.48 -15.91
N LEU A 253 -93.00 -57.66 -15.70
CA LEU A 253 -93.57 -58.94 -16.17
C LEU A 253 -95.01 -59.25 -15.68
N PRO A 254 -95.47 -58.83 -14.49
CA PRO A 254 -96.87 -59.00 -14.07
C PRO A 254 -97.87 -58.00 -14.69
N TRP A 255 -97.42 -57.00 -15.46
CA TRP A 255 -98.26 -55.90 -15.98
C TRP A 255 -98.56 -56.01 -17.49
N VAL A 256 -98.44 -57.21 -18.08
CA VAL A 256 -98.69 -57.45 -19.52
C VAL A 256 -99.76 -58.54 -19.73
N ILE A 257 -100.90 -58.39 -19.05
CA ILE A 257 -102.17 -59.05 -19.38
C ILE A 257 -103.25 -57.96 -19.28
N ILE A 258 -104.09 -57.81 -20.33
CA ILE A 258 -104.92 -56.61 -20.62
C ILE A 258 -104.00 -55.43 -21.04
N VAL A 259 -103.93 -54.96 -22.29
CA VAL A 259 -104.85 -54.98 -23.45
C VAL A 259 -104.15 -55.45 -24.75
N THR A 260 -104.91 -55.92 -25.74
CA THR A 260 -104.49 -56.26 -27.12
C THR A 260 -105.51 -55.70 -28.15
N PRO A 261 -105.32 -55.77 -29.49
CA PRO A 261 -104.13 -56.12 -30.29
C PRO A 261 -103.79 -55.11 -31.44
N GLY A 262 -102.61 -55.28 -32.06
CA GLY A 262 -102.36 -54.92 -33.47
C GLY A 262 -101.34 -53.79 -33.75
N VAL A 263 -100.55 -53.81 -34.83
CA VAL A 263 -100.33 -54.91 -35.80
C VAL A 263 -98.99 -54.76 -36.55
N LEU A 264 -98.41 -55.89 -36.98
CA LEU A 264 -97.28 -56.11 -37.91
C LEU A 264 -95.87 -55.50 -37.68
N PHE A 265 -94.94 -56.43 -37.41
CA PHE A 265 -93.57 -56.59 -37.96
C PHE A 265 -93.50 -56.49 -39.52
N PRO A 266 -92.32 -56.50 -40.20
CA PRO A 266 -90.92 -56.64 -39.73
C PRO A 266 -89.98 -55.54 -40.36
N HIS A 267 -88.75 -55.68 -40.92
CA HIS A 267 -87.76 -56.77 -41.19
C HIS A 267 -86.35 -56.20 -41.59
N LEU A 268 -85.25 -56.86 -41.16
CA LEU A 268 -83.96 -57.07 -41.90
C LEU A 268 -83.04 -55.86 -42.30
N ARG A 269 -81.71 -55.99 -42.56
CA ARG A 269 -80.69 -57.05 -42.31
C ARG A 269 -79.26 -56.58 -42.76
N GLU A 270 -78.22 -56.95 -41.98
CA GLU A 270 -76.75 -56.96 -42.32
C GLU A 270 -76.11 -55.62 -42.79
N GLY A 271 -74.78 -55.42 -42.72
CA GLY A 271 -73.70 -56.18 -42.08
C GLY A 271 -72.28 -55.77 -42.56
N ILE A 272 -71.25 -56.43 -41.99
CA ILE A 272 -69.87 -56.57 -42.54
C ILE A 272 -68.88 -55.37 -42.33
N SER A 273 -67.57 -55.68 -42.41
CA SER A 273 -66.35 -54.86 -42.16
C SER A 273 -65.30 -55.24 -43.26
N PRO A 274 -63.95 -55.09 -43.20
CA PRO A 274 -63.02 -54.23 -42.42
C PRO A 274 -61.85 -53.60 -43.28
N GLN A 275 -60.89 -52.89 -42.63
CA GLN A 275 -59.49 -52.57 -43.11
C GLN A 275 -59.34 -51.65 -44.38
N SER A 276 -58.17 -51.09 -44.77
CA SER A 276 -56.75 -51.22 -44.35
C SER A 276 -55.87 -49.94 -44.59
N SER A 277 -54.64 -49.95 -44.04
CA SER A 277 -53.37 -49.30 -44.47
C SER A 277 -53.25 -47.78 -44.85
N LYS A 278 -52.57 -47.00 -43.96
CA LYS A 278 -51.23 -46.32 -44.08
C LYS A 278 -50.52 -46.17 -45.47
N PRO A 279 -49.48 -45.30 -45.67
CA PRO A 279 -48.78 -44.34 -44.75
C PRO A 279 -48.32 -42.96 -45.38
N VAL A 280 -47.40 -42.24 -44.68
CA VAL A 280 -46.36 -41.27 -45.13
C VAL A 280 -46.62 -39.74 -45.05
N THR A 281 -46.13 -39.17 -43.94
CA THR A 281 -45.22 -37.98 -43.81
C THR A 281 -45.28 -36.80 -44.79
N GLN A 282 -45.74 -35.62 -44.33
CA GLN A 282 -44.90 -34.43 -44.03
C GLN A 282 -45.74 -33.27 -43.40
N HIS A 283 -45.09 -32.39 -42.64
CA HIS A 283 -45.65 -31.26 -41.88
C HIS A 283 -44.63 -30.10 -41.83
N PRO A 284 -45.00 -28.84 -41.53
CA PRO A 284 -46.32 -28.21 -41.70
C PRO A 284 -46.31 -26.74 -42.22
N THR A 285 -47.35 -26.38 -42.95
CA THR A 285 -48.10 -25.10 -42.80
C THR A 285 -49.59 -25.46 -42.86
N PRO A 286 -50.50 -24.75 -42.17
CA PRO A 286 -51.31 -23.71 -42.83
C PRO A 286 -51.74 -22.57 -41.84
N PRO A 287 -52.90 -21.86 -41.93
CA PRO A 287 -52.91 -20.56 -42.62
C PRO A 287 -53.68 -19.42 -41.89
N VAL A 288 -53.87 -18.31 -42.62
CA VAL A 288 -54.68 -17.12 -42.30
C VAL A 288 -56.19 -17.36 -42.49
N THR A 289 -57.04 -16.59 -41.78
CA THR A 289 -58.43 -16.29 -42.20
C THR A 289 -58.78 -14.80 -41.96
N PRO A 290 -59.32 -14.05 -42.94
CA PRO A 290 -59.78 -12.64 -42.84
C PRO A 290 -61.35 -12.59 -42.72
N PRO A 291 -62.15 -11.56 -43.13
CA PRO A 291 -61.89 -10.17 -43.58
C PRO A 291 -62.85 -9.07 -43.00
N ALA A 292 -62.61 -7.78 -43.35
CA ALA A 292 -63.64 -6.74 -43.62
C ALA A 292 -63.01 -5.44 -44.21
N LEU A 293 -63.81 -4.56 -44.85
CA LEU A 293 -63.38 -3.33 -45.56
C LEU A 293 -64.21 -2.07 -45.18
N GLY A 294 -63.67 -0.87 -45.49
CA GLY A 294 -64.34 0.45 -45.48
C GLY A 294 -63.45 1.53 -44.81
N ASP A 295 -62.80 2.51 -45.44
CA ASP A 295 -63.07 3.45 -46.57
C ASP A 295 -63.47 4.88 -46.09
N GLY A 296 -63.01 5.94 -46.78
CA GLY A 296 -63.32 7.36 -46.51
C GLY A 296 -62.12 8.35 -46.50
N SER A 297 -62.08 9.28 -47.46
CA SER A 297 -60.93 10.18 -47.73
C SER A 297 -60.99 11.60 -47.11
N LYS A 298 -59.81 12.25 -46.99
CA LYS A 298 -59.47 13.67 -47.34
C LYS A 298 -57.96 13.92 -47.11
N LYS A 299 -57.17 14.31 -48.12
CA LYS A 299 -56.94 15.68 -48.67
C LYS A 299 -56.30 16.63 -47.64
N ALA A 300 -55.00 17.00 -47.64
CA ALA A 300 -53.95 17.26 -48.64
C ALA A 300 -53.84 18.74 -49.10
N GLU A 301 -52.66 19.34 -48.87
CA GLU A 301 -52.21 20.65 -49.39
C GLU A 301 -50.66 20.70 -49.39
N GLU A 302 -50.05 21.38 -50.37
CA GLU A 302 -48.59 21.48 -50.60
C GLU A 302 -48.17 22.96 -50.84
N PRO A 303 -46.88 23.33 -50.79
CA PRO A 303 -46.45 24.73 -50.68
C PRO A 303 -46.28 25.47 -52.02
N PRO A 304 -46.40 26.80 -52.04
CA PRO A 304 -45.94 27.64 -53.15
C PRO A 304 -44.45 27.99 -53.04
N GLN A 305 -43.74 28.03 -54.17
CA GLN A 305 -42.35 28.49 -54.26
C GLN A 305 -42.22 29.94 -54.76
N ALA A 306 -41.21 30.62 -54.21
CA ALA A 306 -40.33 31.62 -54.83
C ALA A 306 -40.88 32.73 -55.76
N VAL A 307 -40.74 33.98 -55.30
CA VAL A 307 -40.28 35.12 -56.11
C VAL A 307 -39.29 35.94 -55.27
N SER A 308 -38.13 36.32 -55.83
CA SER A 308 -37.14 37.16 -55.16
C SER A 308 -37.51 38.66 -55.22
N PRO A 309 -36.95 39.48 -54.33
CA PRO A 309 -35.92 40.40 -54.81
C PRO A 309 -34.68 40.48 -53.91
N GLU A 310 -33.59 40.99 -54.46
CA GLU A 310 -32.36 41.31 -53.73
C GLU A 310 -32.52 42.59 -52.89
N VAL A 311 -31.88 42.64 -51.71
CA VAL A 311 -30.82 43.62 -51.36
C VAL A 311 -30.47 43.53 -49.85
N SER A 312 -29.21 43.19 -49.59
CA SER A 312 -28.37 43.54 -48.43
C SER A 312 -28.99 43.73 -47.03
N ALA A 313 -28.93 42.68 -46.19
CA ALA A 313 -28.61 42.82 -44.76
C ALA A 313 -27.91 41.56 -44.22
N THR A 314 -26.67 41.68 -43.73
CA THR A 314 -25.81 40.55 -43.34
C THR A 314 -26.32 39.86 -42.07
N THR A 315 -26.80 38.61 -42.19
CA THR A 315 -26.99 37.72 -41.03
C THR A 315 -25.76 36.82 -40.86
N VAL A 316 -24.90 37.17 -39.90
CA VAL A 316 -23.68 36.41 -39.60
C VAL A 316 -24.04 35.16 -38.79
N LEU A 317 -23.66 33.97 -39.26
CA LEU A 317 -23.68 32.76 -38.40
C LEU A 317 -22.77 33.00 -37.19
N PRO A 318 -23.20 32.68 -35.95
CA PRO A 318 -22.32 32.72 -34.80
C PRO A 318 -21.06 31.89 -35.05
N SER A 319 -19.89 32.51 -34.94
CA SER A 319 -18.62 31.80 -35.04
C SER A 319 -18.40 30.96 -33.78
N LYS A 320 -17.79 29.78 -33.92
CA LYS A 320 -17.57 28.83 -32.80
C LYS A 320 -16.84 29.47 -31.61
N GLY A 321 -15.97 30.45 -31.88
CA GLY A 321 -15.28 31.23 -30.85
C GLY A 321 -16.21 32.10 -29.98
N GLN A 322 -17.38 32.53 -30.47
CA GLN A 322 -18.34 33.28 -29.67
C GLN A 322 -18.99 32.39 -28.60
N ASP A 323 -19.29 31.12 -28.91
CA ASP A 323 -19.82 30.17 -27.94
C ASP A 323 -18.79 29.83 -26.86
N VAL A 324 -17.51 29.67 -27.24
CA VAL A 324 -16.39 29.55 -26.29
C VAL A 324 -16.33 30.77 -25.36
N ILE A 325 -16.44 32.00 -25.89
CA ILE A 325 -16.46 33.23 -25.08
C ILE A 325 -17.65 33.26 -24.12
N ASN A 326 -18.85 32.95 -24.62
CA ASN A 326 -20.09 32.93 -23.85
C ASN A 326 -20.03 31.92 -22.69
N ARG A 327 -19.59 30.68 -22.98
CA ARG A 327 -19.55 29.58 -22.02
C ARG A 327 -18.40 29.75 -21.01
N ARG A 328 -17.22 30.22 -21.45
CA ARG A 328 -16.11 30.63 -20.55
C ARG A 328 -16.57 31.73 -19.56
N ASN A 329 -17.28 32.75 -20.04
CA ASN A 329 -17.82 33.82 -19.20
C ASN A 329 -18.84 33.29 -18.18
N LYS A 330 -19.79 32.43 -18.61
CA LYS A 330 -20.79 31.81 -17.72
C LYS A 330 -20.16 31.02 -16.57
N LEU A 331 -18.96 30.47 -16.78
CA LEU A 331 -18.21 29.67 -15.80
C LEU A 331 -17.24 30.49 -14.92
N GLY A 332 -17.13 31.80 -15.15
CA GLY A 332 -16.21 32.68 -14.42
C GLY A 332 -14.72 32.48 -14.76
N LEU A 333 -14.41 31.71 -15.81
CA LEU A 333 -13.03 31.35 -16.16
C LEU A 333 -12.28 32.55 -16.76
N ASN A 334 -11.13 32.89 -16.19
CA ASN A 334 -10.29 34.00 -16.66
C ASN A 334 -9.81 33.79 -18.10
N LYS A 335 -9.94 34.81 -18.95
CA LYS A 335 -9.59 34.74 -20.38
C LYS A 335 -8.13 34.35 -20.62
N ASN A 336 -7.18 34.92 -19.89
CA ASN A 336 -5.76 34.75 -20.18
C ASN A 336 -5.32 33.33 -19.78
N PHE A 337 -5.61 32.92 -18.54
CA PHE A 337 -5.35 31.56 -18.07
C PHE A 337 -6.04 30.50 -18.94
N PHE A 338 -7.31 30.71 -19.31
CA PHE A 338 -8.02 29.79 -20.19
C PHE A 338 -7.35 29.68 -21.57
N ASN A 339 -6.94 30.81 -22.17
CA ASN A 339 -6.24 30.80 -23.44
C ASN A 339 -4.90 30.07 -23.37
N GLN A 340 -4.13 30.23 -22.28
CA GLN A 340 -2.90 29.49 -22.03
C GLN A 340 -3.16 27.98 -21.93
N LEU A 341 -4.18 27.57 -21.17
CA LEU A 341 -4.59 26.17 -21.00
C LEU A 341 -5.01 25.49 -22.32
N VAL A 342 -5.68 26.24 -23.22
CA VAL A 342 -6.01 25.74 -24.57
C VAL A 342 -4.76 25.68 -25.45
N ASN A 343 -3.92 26.73 -25.44
CA ASN A 343 -2.64 26.75 -26.15
C ASN A 343 -1.73 25.59 -25.73
N GLU A 344 -1.73 25.21 -24.45
CA GLU A 344 -0.91 24.12 -23.91
C GLU A 344 -1.20 22.75 -24.57
N VAL A 345 -2.44 22.56 -25.08
CA VAL A 345 -2.87 21.38 -25.86
C VAL A 345 -2.80 21.63 -27.37
N PHE A 346 -3.18 22.83 -27.82
CA PHE A 346 -3.28 23.17 -29.24
C PHE A 346 -1.92 23.40 -29.92
N CYS A 347 -1.04 24.21 -29.33
CA CYS A 347 0.23 24.59 -29.96
C CYS A 347 1.16 23.40 -30.28
N PRO A 348 1.25 22.32 -29.46
CA PRO A 348 2.00 21.11 -29.81
C PRO A 348 1.48 20.36 -31.05
N GLN A 349 0.20 20.51 -31.40
CA GLN A 349 -0.40 19.94 -32.62
C GLN A 349 -0.13 20.82 -33.86
N HIS A 350 0.34 22.06 -33.68
CA HIS A 350 0.64 23.02 -34.75
C HIS A 350 2.04 23.65 -34.61
N PRO A 351 3.14 22.87 -34.77
CA PRO A 351 4.50 23.39 -34.64
C PRO A 351 4.81 24.56 -35.59
N GLU A 352 4.14 24.66 -36.74
CA GLU A 352 4.32 25.73 -37.72
C GLU A 352 3.99 27.13 -37.17
N LEU A 353 3.09 27.18 -36.18
CA LEU A 353 2.61 28.40 -35.52
C LEU A 353 3.48 28.84 -34.33
N SER A 354 4.47 28.04 -33.94
CA SER A 354 5.34 28.33 -32.78
C SER A 354 6.06 29.68 -32.93
N THR A 355 6.10 30.43 -31.83
CA THR A 355 6.82 31.72 -31.70
C THR A 355 8.25 31.58 -31.17
N GLY A 356 8.67 30.35 -30.81
CA GLY A 356 9.98 30.08 -30.23
C GLY A 356 10.16 30.53 -28.77
N LYS A 357 9.15 31.14 -28.14
CA LYS A 357 9.15 31.51 -26.72
C LYS A 357 8.09 30.69 -25.97
N ASN A 358 8.51 30.03 -24.89
CA ASN A 358 7.67 29.34 -23.88
C ASN A 358 6.61 28.32 -24.37
N GLY A 359 6.53 28.03 -25.66
CA GLY A 359 5.50 27.15 -26.24
C GLY A 359 4.27 27.89 -26.80
N ASP A 360 4.24 29.23 -26.73
CA ASP A 360 3.16 30.02 -27.33
C ASP A 360 3.20 29.95 -28.86
N CYS A 361 2.02 29.78 -29.46
CA CYS A 361 1.81 29.80 -30.90
C CYS A 361 0.95 30.99 -31.33
N ASN A 362 1.33 31.64 -32.43
CA ASN A 362 0.66 32.83 -32.94
C ASN A 362 -0.16 32.52 -34.20
N ILE A 363 -1.48 32.51 -34.07
CA ILE A 363 -2.44 32.30 -35.17
C ILE A 363 -2.48 33.56 -36.11
N GLU A 364 -1.91 34.69 -35.69
CA GLU A 364 -2.11 35.96 -36.39
C GLU A 364 -1.15 36.24 -37.55
N GLU A 365 0.03 35.62 -37.56
CA GLU A 365 1.23 36.18 -38.22
C GLU A 365 1.73 35.39 -39.45
N LYS A 366 1.18 34.21 -39.73
CA LYS A 366 1.71 33.27 -40.76
C LYS A 366 0.67 32.64 -41.70
N ALA A 367 -0.63 32.95 -41.58
CA ALA A 367 -1.69 32.19 -42.24
C ALA A 367 -2.59 33.04 -43.15
N GLU A 368 -2.89 32.54 -44.35
CA GLU A 368 -3.91 33.11 -45.25
C GLU A 368 -5.29 33.22 -44.57
N PRO A 369 -6.19 34.13 -45.00
CA PRO A 369 -7.49 34.33 -44.36
C PRO A 369 -8.35 33.07 -44.20
N GLN A 370 -8.23 32.09 -45.11
CA GLN A 370 -8.92 30.81 -45.00
C GLN A 370 -8.27 29.89 -43.94
N ARG A 371 -6.94 29.72 -43.97
CA ARG A 371 -6.22 28.93 -42.96
C ARG A 371 -6.30 29.56 -41.57
N LYS A 372 -6.30 30.90 -41.44
CA LYS A 372 -6.55 31.61 -40.17
C LYS A 372 -7.95 31.32 -39.63
N ARG A 373 -8.98 31.17 -40.46
CA ARG A 373 -10.32 30.73 -40.02
C ARG A 373 -10.31 29.28 -39.56
N ALA A 374 -9.72 28.37 -40.33
CA ALA A 374 -9.61 26.95 -39.97
C ALA A 374 -8.89 26.74 -38.61
N LEU A 375 -7.76 27.40 -38.40
CA LEU A 375 -6.99 27.33 -37.15
C LEU A 375 -7.78 27.87 -35.94
N ASN A 376 -8.59 28.92 -36.11
CA ASN A 376 -9.46 29.43 -35.03
C ASN A 376 -10.62 28.47 -34.72
N ASP A 377 -11.14 27.77 -35.72
CA ASP A 377 -12.16 26.73 -35.55
C ASP A 377 -11.57 25.48 -34.86
N GLU A 378 -10.37 25.05 -35.25
CA GLU A 378 -9.58 23.96 -34.63
C GLU A 378 -9.28 24.30 -33.15
N TRP A 379 -8.80 25.52 -32.87
CA TRP A 379 -8.59 26.03 -31.50
C TRP A 379 -9.89 26.05 -30.68
N SER A 380 -11.01 26.48 -31.29
CA SER A 380 -12.32 26.52 -30.63
C SER A 380 -12.84 25.13 -30.25
N ILE A 381 -12.50 24.09 -31.01
CA ILE A 381 -12.85 22.69 -30.67
C ILE A 381 -12.07 22.24 -29.43
N VAL A 382 -10.77 22.52 -29.33
CA VAL A 382 -9.96 22.22 -28.14
C VAL A 382 -10.47 23.01 -26.92
N ALA A 383 -10.82 24.29 -27.12
CA ALA A 383 -11.40 25.13 -26.08
C ALA A 383 -12.73 24.60 -25.54
N MET A 384 -13.64 24.14 -26.40
CA MET A 384 -14.90 23.51 -25.98
C MET A 384 -14.67 22.21 -25.22
N GLN A 385 -13.75 21.34 -25.69
CA GLN A 385 -13.41 20.10 -24.99
C GLN A 385 -12.85 20.36 -23.58
N ILE A 386 -12.04 21.41 -23.39
CA ILE A 386 -11.54 21.81 -22.07
C ILE A 386 -12.68 22.40 -21.20
N ILE A 387 -13.56 23.23 -21.76
CA ILE A 387 -14.73 23.77 -21.06
C ILE A 387 -15.61 22.63 -20.52
N GLU A 388 -15.94 21.63 -21.33
CA GLU A 388 -16.79 20.50 -20.93
C GLU A 388 -16.22 19.72 -19.73
N LYS A 389 -14.89 19.59 -19.61
CA LYS A 389 -14.25 18.97 -18.44
C LYS A 389 -14.29 19.87 -17.21
N LEU A 390 -14.00 21.17 -17.37
CA LEU A 390 -14.05 22.17 -16.29
C LEU A 390 -15.48 22.43 -15.79
N GLU A 391 -16.51 22.17 -16.62
CA GLU A 391 -17.92 22.21 -16.20
C GLU A 391 -18.25 21.15 -15.12
N THR A 392 -17.50 20.05 -15.05
CA THR A 392 -17.69 18.99 -14.04
C THR A 392 -17.10 19.31 -12.66
N LEU A 393 -16.39 20.43 -12.51
CA LEU A 393 -15.79 20.88 -11.24
C LEU A 393 -16.73 21.81 -10.47
N SER A 394 -16.48 22.04 -9.18
CA SER A 394 -17.31 22.96 -8.40
C SER A 394 -17.12 24.42 -8.84
N PRO A 395 -18.09 25.31 -8.54
CA PRO A 395 -17.90 26.75 -8.71
C PRO A 395 -16.65 27.29 -8.00
N ASN A 396 -16.31 26.75 -6.81
CA ASN A 396 -15.20 27.20 -5.99
C ASN A 396 -13.83 26.78 -6.56
N ALA A 397 -13.76 25.58 -7.16
CA ALA A 397 -12.60 25.16 -7.94
C ALA A 397 -12.40 26.07 -9.15
N ARG A 398 -13.44 26.28 -9.97
CA ARG A 398 -13.36 27.12 -11.18
C ARG A 398 -12.94 28.57 -10.90
N GLN A 399 -13.57 29.23 -9.93
CA GLN A 399 -13.39 30.67 -9.72
C GLN A 399 -11.97 31.03 -9.23
N GLY A 400 -11.30 30.14 -8.50
CA GLY A 400 -9.96 30.38 -7.99
C GLY A 400 -8.80 29.90 -8.87
N MET A 401 -9.04 29.46 -10.11
CA MET A 401 -7.97 29.09 -11.07
C MET A 401 -7.07 30.27 -11.50
N THR A 402 -7.24 31.45 -10.92
CA THR A 402 -6.42 32.65 -11.09
C THR A 402 -5.48 32.92 -9.91
N THR A 403 -5.63 32.24 -8.78
CA THR A 403 -4.76 32.44 -7.61
C THR A 403 -3.55 31.50 -7.66
N ASP A 404 -2.49 31.84 -6.90
CA ASP A 404 -1.29 31.00 -6.76
C ASP A 404 -1.60 29.74 -5.93
N ARG A 405 -2.45 28.85 -6.45
CA ARG A 405 -2.72 27.53 -5.87
C ARG A 405 -1.51 26.59 -6.01
N GLY A 406 -0.57 26.94 -6.88
CA GLY A 406 0.76 26.35 -6.93
C GLY A 406 1.65 26.69 -5.72
N SER A 407 1.30 27.70 -4.91
CA SER A 407 2.18 28.23 -3.86
C SER A 407 2.57 27.21 -2.79
N LYS A 408 3.68 27.48 -2.10
CA LYS A 408 4.01 26.78 -0.85
C LYS A 408 2.91 26.98 0.21
N ASN A 409 2.31 28.17 0.26
CA ASN A 409 1.32 28.54 1.28
C ASN A 409 0.01 27.77 1.09
N PHE A 410 -0.48 27.64 -0.15
CA PHE A 410 -1.68 26.87 -0.46
C PHE A 410 -1.50 25.37 -0.14
N ARG A 411 -0.33 24.80 -0.45
CA ARG A 411 -0.01 23.41 -0.06
C ARG A 411 0.04 23.23 1.45
N ALA A 412 0.66 24.16 2.19
CA ALA A 412 0.68 24.11 3.65
C ALA A 412 -0.73 24.21 4.26
N GLN A 413 -1.62 25.02 3.65
CA GLN A 413 -3.04 25.08 4.03
C GLN A 413 -3.75 23.74 3.76
N LEU A 414 -3.58 23.13 2.58
CA LEU A 414 -4.14 21.80 2.29
C LEU A 414 -3.67 20.75 3.31
N SER A 415 -2.37 20.70 3.62
CA SER A 415 -1.82 19.78 4.64
C SER A 415 -2.42 20.03 6.03
N GLY A 416 -2.62 21.29 6.41
CA GLY A 416 -3.23 21.66 7.71
C GLY A 416 -4.71 21.30 7.82
N GLU A 417 -5.45 21.29 6.71
CA GLU A 417 -6.84 20.81 6.67
C GLU A 417 -6.92 19.28 6.65
N LEU A 418 -6.06 18.60 5.87
CA LEU A 418 -5.99 17.13 5.82
C LEU A 418 -5.62 16.50 7.17
N LEU A 419 -4.73 17.14 7.94
CA LEU A 419 -4.32 16.66 9.26
C LEU A 419 -5.50 16.56 10.25
N LYS A 420 -6.54 17.41 10.09
CA LYS A 420 -7.78 17.35 10.90
C LYS A 420 -8.64 16.12 10.59
N LEU A 421 -8.43 15.50 9.43
CA LEU A 421 -9.08 14.26 8.98
C LEU A 421 -8.18 13.03 9.21
N HIS A 422 -7.01 13.21 9.86
CA HIS A 422 -5.95 12.21 9.96
C HIS A 422 -5.44 11.69 8.60
N LEU A 423 -5.40 12.57 7.59
CA LEU A 423 -4.94 12.26 6.24
C LEU A 423 -3.63 12.96 5.87
N SER A 424 -2.85 12.30 5.03
CA SER A 424 -1.66 12.84 4.38
C SER A 424 -1.99 13.57 3.07
N GLN A 425 -1.02 14.36 2.61
CA GLN A 425 -1.04 14.89 1.24
C GLN A 425 -0.97 13.77 0.17
N LYS A 426 -0.57 12.54 0.52
CA LYS A 426 -0.44 11.42 -0.43
C LYS A 426 -1.81 10.87 -0.84
N SER A 427 -2.73 10.71 0.11
CA SER A 427 -4.11 10.33 -0.17
C SER A 427 -4.82 11.38 -1.03
N LEU A 428 -4.59 12.67 -0.78
CA LEU A 428 -5.13 13.74 -1.64
C LEU A 428 -4.49 13.75 -3.04
N GLU A 429 -3.18 13.53 -3.16
CA GLU A 429 -2.50 13.40 -4.46
C GLU A 429 -3.09 12.26 -5.30
N ASP A 430 -3.37 11.11 -4.68
CA ASP A 430 -3.89 9.92 -5.37
C ASP A 430 -5.34 10.12 -5.85
N LEU A 431 -6.23 10.65 -5.01
CA LEU A 431 -7.59 11.03 -5.42
C LEU A 431 -7.60 12.10 -6.52
N THR A 432 -6.67 13.06 -6.46
CA THR A 432 -6.61 14.17 -7.42
C THR A 432 -6.07 13.71 -8.77
N ASP A 433 -5.00 12.90 -8.80
CA ASP A 433 -4.47 12.34 -10.04
C ASP A 433 -5.50 11.45 -10.75
N ALA A 434 -6.22 10.58 -10.02
CA ALA A 434 -7.26 9.76 -10.61
C ALA A 434 -8.35 10.60 -11.31
N ARG A 435 -8.85 11.64 -10.64
CA ARG A 435 -9.86 12.54 -11.22
C ARG A 435 -9.30 13.39 -12.37
N PHE A 436 -8.07 13.87 -12.25
CA PHE A 436 -7.40 14.66 -13.28
C PHE A 436 -7.16 13.85 -14.55
N CYS A 437 -6.68 12.60 -14.45
CA CYS A 437 -6.45 11.75 -15.60
C CYS A 437 -7.73 11.35 -16.32
N TYR A 438 -8.80 10.99 -15.59
CA TYR A 438 -10.11 10.75 -16.19
C TYR A 438 -10.62 11.96 -17.01
N LEU A 439 -10.38 13.19 -16.53
CA LEU A 439 -10.80 14.39 -17.25
C LEU A 439 -9.91 14.72 -18.46
N PHE A 440 -8.58 14.60 -18.32
CA PHE A 440 -7.62 15.25 -19.24
C PHE A 440 -6.65 14.33 -19.98
N ALA A 441 -6.54 13.03 -19.66
CA ALA A 441 -5.56 12.15 -20.33
C ALA A 441 -5.71 12.13 -21.86
N ASN A 442 -6.94 12.02 -22.38
CA ASN A 442 -7.24 12.03 -23.82
C ASN A 442 -7.01 13.39 -24.51
N LEU A 443 -6.80 14.47 -23.74
CA LEU A 443 -6.42 15.79 -24.26
C LEU A 443 -4.90 15.98 -24.22
N LEU A 444 -4.26 15.60 -23.11
CA LEU A 444 -2.81 15.64 -22.92
C LEU A 444 -2.08 14.71 -23.89
N ALA A 445 -2.64 13.53 -24.18
CA ALA A 445 -2.11 12.59 -25.17
C ALA A 445 -1.96 13.21 -26.58
N LYS A 446 -2.91 14.06 -27.00
CA LYS A 446 -2.84 14.80 -28.29
C LYS A 446 -1.66 15.78 -28.34
N ALA A 447 -1.17 16.21 -27.18
CA ALA A 447 -0.04 17.11 -27.02
C ALA A 447 1.28 16.36 -26.68
N ASN A 448 1.29 15.02 -26.80
CA ASN A 448 2.38 14.14 -26.35
C ASN A 448 2.77 14.34 -24.88
N LYS A 449 1.78 14.59 -24.02
CA LYS A 449 1.95 14.76 -22.57
C LYS A 449 1.31 13.60 -21.81
N GLU A 450 2.07 13.04 -20.88
CA GLU A 450 1.58 12.05 -19.93
C GLU A 450 0.65 12.70 -18.89
N CYS A 451 -0.22 11.89 -18.28
CA CYS A 451 -0.97 12.32 -17.10
C CYS A 451 -0.15 12.23 -15.81
N ILE A 452 1.02 12.88 -15.81
CA ILE A 452 1.91 12.97 -14.64
C ILE A 452 2.41 14.42 -14.57
N LEU A 453 2.10 15.12 -13.46
CA LEU A 453 2.43 16.55 -13.33
C LEU A 453 3.94 16.80 -13.26
N THR A 454 4.51 17.24 -14.38
CA THR A 454 5.76 18.02 -14.35
C THR A 454 5.45 19.44 -13.84
N ARG A 455 6.37 20.03 -13.07
CA ARG A 455 6.14 21.31 -12.35
C ARG A 455 6.15 22.58 -13.26
N LYS A 456 5.81 22.45 -14.54
CA LYS A 456 5.88 23.51 -15.57
C LYS A 456 4.72 23.42 -16.58
N SER A 457 3.51 23.12 -16.10
CA SER A 457 2.29 23.00 -16.91
C SER A 457 1.19 23.87 -16.29
N ASP A 458 0.40 24.56 -17.11
CA ASP A 458 -0.72 25.39 -16.65
C ASP A 458 -1.87 24.52 -16.12
N PHE A 459 -1.96 23.26 -16.57
CA PHE A 459 -2.80 22.23 -15.95
C PHE A 459 -2.48 21.97 -14.47
N ALA A 460 -1.30 22.35 -13.95
CA ALA A 460 -1.02 22.25 -12.52
C ALA A 460 -2.01 23.10 -11.69
N THR A 461 -2.44 24.26 -12.19
CA THR A 461 -3.45 25.10 -11.52
C THR A 461 -4.83 24.45 -11.55
N VAL A 462 -5.17 23.76 -12.64
CA VAL A 462 -6.40 22.93 -12.73
C VAL A 462 -6.35 21.79 -11.72
N TRP A 463 -5.21 21.10 -11.60
CA TRP A 463 -5.01 20.02 -10.65
C TRP A 463 -5.18 20.48 -9.19
N TYR A 464 -4.59 21.61 -8.79
CA TYR A 464 -4.78 22.14 -7.43
C TYR A 464 -6.23 22.59 -7.17
N ALA A 465 -6.99 22.95 -8.21
CA ALA A 465 -8.42 23.18 -8.07
C ALA A 465 -9.23 21.89 -7.87
N ILE A 466 -8.84 20.79 -8.52
CA ILE A 466 -9.40 19.45 -8.24
C ILE A 466 -9.02 18.99 -6.83
N ALA A 467 -7.78 19.24 -6.37
CA ALA A 467 -7.34 18.89 -5.02
C ALA A 467 -8.17 19.60 -3.94
N GLU A 468 -8.51 20.88 -4.15
CA GLU A 468 -9.39 21.61 -3.22
C GLU A 468 -10.82 21.05 -3.20
N ASP A 469 -11.39 20.70 -4.37
CA ASP A 469 -12.68 20.03 -4.43
C ASP A 469 -12.64 18.65 -3.74
N ARG A 470 -11.59 17.85 -3.96
CA ARG A 470 -11.40 16.55 -3.31
C ARG A 470 -11.28 16.69 -1.79
N LEU A 471 -10.57 17.70 -1.28
CA LEU A 471 -10.50 18.01 0.15
C LEU A 471 -11.89 18.38 0.71
N ARG A 472 -12.65 19.23 0.03
CA ARG A 472 -14.01 19.60 0.45
C ARG A 472 -14.94 18.38 0.51
N GLN A 473 -14.82 17.44 -0.43
CA GLN A 473 -15.58 16.19 -0.43
C GLN A 473 -15.08 15.14 0.58
N LEU A 474 -13.82 15.22 1.03
CA LEU A 474 -13.32 14.46 2.19
C LEU A 474 -13.81 15.05 3.53
N GLN A 475 -14.13 16.34 3.56
CA GLN A 475 -14.70 17.05 4.72
C GLN A 475 -16.23 16.92 4.84
N ASP A 476 -16.92 16.42 3.80
CA ASP A 476 -18.37 16.19 3.79
C ASP A 476 -18.69 14.69 3.93
N PRO A 477 -19.22 14.23 5.08
CA PRO A 477 -19.56 12.81 5.27
C PRO A 477 -20.61 12.28 4.29
N SER A 478 -21.43 13.15 3.68
CA SER A 478 -22.48 12.73 2.74
C SER A 478 -21.95 12.32 1.35
N GLU A 479 -20.75 12.75 0.99
CA GLU A 479 -20.04 12.30 -0.23
C GLU A 479 -19.44 10.89 -0.07
N GLY A 480 -19.29 10.40 1.17
CA GLY A 480 -18.85 9.02 1.47
C GLY A 480 -17.43 8.66 1.03
N ILE A 481 -16.61 9.66 0.64
CA ILE A 481 -15.24 9.44 0.13
C ILE A 481 -14.28 9.01 1.24
N LEU A 482 -14.48 9.49 2.48
CA LEU A 482 -13.73 9.06 3.65
C LEU A 482 -14.54 8.04 4.46
N THR A 483 -13.90 6.98 4.94
CA THR A 483 -14.48 6.04 5.91
C THR A 483 -13.47 5.82 7.03
N ASN A 484 -13.84 6.18 8.26
CA ASN A 484 -13.07 5.83 9.44
C ASN A 484 -13.55 4.45 9.92
N ILE A 485 -12.66 3.47 9.86
CA ILE A 485 -12.89 2.07 10.21
C ILE A 485 -12.75 1.90 11.72
N LYS A 486 -11.54 2.12 12.23
CA LYS A 486 -11.17 1.93 13.65
C LYS A 486 -10.71 3.29 14.20
N PRO A 487 -11.60 4.09 14.82
CA PRO A 487 -11.19 5.32 15.48
C PRO A 487 -10.26 5.00 16.66
N ALA A 488 -9.31 5.89 16.94
CA ALA A 488 -8.38 5.69 18.06
C ALA A 488 -9.12 5.58 19.41
N PRO A 489 -8.60 4.80 20.38
CA PRO A 489 -9.08 4.85 21.76
C PRO A 489 -9.05 6.28 22.32
N PRO A 490 -9.96 6.64 23.24
CA PRO A 490 -9.94 7.95 23.87
C PRO A 490 -8.64 8.16 24.67
N GLU A 491 -8.10 9.39 24.66
CA GLU A 491 -6.86 9.72 25.39
C GLU A 491 -6.95 9.28 26.86
N PRO A 492 -5.87 8.70 27.44
CA PRO A 492 -5.86 8.30 28.84
C PRO A 492 -6.12 9.51 29.75
N LYS A 493 -6.99 9.32 30.77
CA LYS A 493 -7.31 10.40 31.72
C LYS A 493 -6.04 10.85 32.42
N LYS A 494 -5.83 12.18 32.55
CA LYS A 494 -4.63 12.81 33.13
C LYS A 494 -4.45 12.61 34.65
N ASN A 495 -5.06 11.58 35.23
CA ASN A 495 -5.32 11.44 36.68
C ASN A 495 -4.84 10.09 37.26
N ASN A 496 -3.62 9.65 36.93
CA ASN A 496 -2.92 8.51 37.58
C ASN A 496 -3.70 7.17 37.66
N GLU A 497 -4.70 6.96 36.82
CA GLU A 497 -5.25 5.62 36.58
C GLU A 497 -4.20 4.81 35.78
N PRO A 498 -4.01 3.50 36.04
CA PRO A 498 -3.13 2.67 35.22
C PRO A 498 -3.54 2.72 33.75
N GLU A 499 -2.57 2.73 32.84
CA GLU A 499 -2.89 2.57 31.41
C GLU A 499 -3.67 1.26 31.21
N PRO A 500 -4.80 1.29 30.48
CA PRO A 500 -5.52 0.07 30.16
C PRO A 500 -4.60 -0.82 29.31
N LEU A 501 -4.54 -2.10 29.65
CA LEU A 501 -3.79 -3.09 28.88
C LEU A 501 -4.18 -2.99 27.38
N PRO A 502 -3.21 -3.09 26.45
CA PRO A 502 -3.48 -3.00 25.01
C PRO A 502 -4.55 -4.03 24.67
N THR A 503 -5.71 -3.54 24.24
CA THR A 503 -6.91 -4.36 24.17
C THR A 503 -6.85 -5.16 22.87
N VAL A 504 -6.25 -6.35 22.96
CA VAL A 504 -6.06 -7.30 21.86
C VAL A 504 -7.38 -7.48 21.13
N THR A 505 -7.49 -6.79 20.00
CA THR A 505 -8.70 -6.68 19.18
C THR A 505 -8.30 -7.06 17.77
N ASN A 506 -8.19 -8.37 17.55
CA ASN A 506 -8.20 -8.95 16.22
C ASN A 506 -9.40 -8.35 15.49
N PHE A 507 -9.10 -7.75 14.35
CA PHE A 507 -10.00 -6.91 13.60
C PHE A 507 -10.17 -7.53 12.22
N ASP A 508 -11.40 -7.75 11.79
CA ASP A 508 -11.76 -8.30 10.49
C ASP A 508 -13.05 -7.61 10.05
N GLU A 509 -12.93 -6.70 9.07
CA GLU A 509 -14.08 -6.07 8.43
C GLU A 509 -13.93 -6.03 6.90
N VAL A 510 -15.05 -6.22 6.22
CA VAL A 510 -15.16 -6.25 4.76
C VAL A 510 -16.03 -5.09 4.28
N PHE A 511 -15.45 -4.22 3.44
CA PHE A 511 -16.10 -3.02 2.93
C PHE A 511 -16.37 -3.11 1.43
N SER A 512 -17.57 -3.54 1.04
CA SER A 512 -18.02 -3.46 -0.34
C SER A 512 -18.18 -2.00 -0.80
N GLY A 513 -17.88 -1.72 -2.07
CA GLY A 513 -18.00 -0.38 -2.66
C GLY A 513 -18.06 -0.39 -4.18
N ARG A 514 -18.31 0.79 -4.76
CA ARG A 514 -18.29 1.02 -6.22
C ARG A 514 -17.61 2.34 -6.55
N LEU A 515 -16.78 2.35 -7.59
CA LEU A 515 -16.08 3.55 -8.08
C LEU A 515 -16.34 3.75 -9.57
N LYS A 516 -16.85 4.93 -9.92
CA LYS A 516 -16.96 5.40 -11.31
C LYS A 516 -15.60 5.89 -11.83
N PRO A 517 -15.43 6.02 -13.16
CA PRO A 517 -14.21 6.57 -13.75
C PRO A 517 -13.74 7.88 -13.10
N GLY A 518 -12.48 7.91 -12.66
CA GLY A 518 -11.88 9.05 -11.97
C GLY A 518 -12.47 9.36 -10.58
N GLN A 519 -13.11 8.39 -9.92
CA GLN A 519 -13.37 8.41 -8.48
C GLN A 519 -12.33 7.61 -7.70
N GLY A 520 -12.26 7.88 -6.40
CA GLY A 520 -11.56 7.04 -5.43
C GLY A 520 -12.19 7.19 -4.05
N LYS A 521 -11.83 6.30 -3.14
CA LYS A 521 -12.26 6.28 -1.74
C LYS A 521 -11.06 6.09 -0.83
N VAL A 522 -11.10 6.69 0.35
CA VAL A 522 -10.08 6.61 1.40
C VAL A 522 -10.68 5.96 2.63
N TYR A 523 -9.95 5.01 3.19
CA TYR A 523 -10.24 4.36 4.45
C TYR A 523 -9.12 4.71 5.43
N ILE A 524 -9.48 5.04 6.67
CA ILE A 524 -8.51 5.27 7.76
C ILE A 524 -8.82 4.36 8.94
N ALA A 525 -7.77 3.86 9.58
CA ALA A 525 -7.86 3.04 10.78
C ALA A 525 -6.69 3.35 11.70
N TYR A 526 -6.93 3.44 13.00
CA TYR A 526 -5.87 3.48 14.00
C TYR A 526 -5.42 2.05 14.33
N PHE A 527 -4.12 1.81 14.22
CA PHE A 527 -3.48 0.55 14.62
C PHE A 527 -2.30 0.82 15.55
N GLU A 528 -1.92 -0.21 16.30
CA GLU A 528 -0.78 -0.19 17.23
C GLU A 528 0.47 -0.82 16.60
N GLU A 529 1.65 -0.45 17.09
CA GLU A 529 2.91 -1.09 16.73
C GLU A 529 2.91 -2.58 17.14
N GLY A 530 3.43 -3.45 16.26
CA GLY A 530 3.47 -4.89 16.48
C GLY A 530 2.24 -5.68 15.98
N VAL A 531 1.14 -5.01 15.60
CA VAL A 531 0.02 -5.61 14.87
C VAL A 531 0.49 -6.10 13.49
N GLU A 532 0.04 -7.26 13.02
CA GLU A 532 0.12 -7.65 11.61
C GLU A 532 -1.15 -7.21 10.89
N LEU A 533 -0.98 -6.35 9.89
CA LEU A 533 -2.09 -5.82 9.08
C LEU A 533 -2.05 -6.47 7.70
N ASN A 534 -3.13 -7.17 7.34
CA ASN A 534 -3.42 -7.71 6.02
C ASN A 534 -4.55 -6.90 5.35
N VAL A 535 -4.40 -6.60 4.06
CA VAL A 535 -5.34 -5.80 3.27
C VAL A 535 -5.52 -6.45 1.91
N GLU A 536 -6.77 -6.85 1.58
CA GLU A 536 -7.09 -7.52 0.32
C GLU A 536 -8.19 -6.77 -0.46
N LEU A 537 -7.90 -6.39 -1.71
CA LEU A 537 -8.81 -5.68 -2.61
C LEU A 537 -9.44 -6.63 -3.66
N LYS A 538 -10.56 -7.25 -3.30
CA LYS A 538 -11.32 -8.17 -4.15
C LYS A 538 -12.07 -7.39 -5.23
N THR A 539 -11.74 -7.62 -6.50
CA THR A 539 -12.41 -6.96 -7.64
C THR A 539 -12.11 -7.69 -8.95
N ASP A 540 -13.09 -7.74 -9.86
CA ASP A 540 -12.97 -8.37 -11.19
C ASP A 540 -12.19 -7.50 -12.20
N SER A 541 -11.41 -6.50 -11.75
CA SER A 541 -10.76 -5.52 -12.64
C SER A 541 -9.39 -5.00 -12.16
N ASP A 542 -8.43 -5.01 -13.08
CA ASP A 542 -7.11 -4.37 -12.93
C ASP A 542 -7.17 -2.84 -12.95
N SER A 543 -8.33 -2.25 -13.29
CA SER A 543 -8.50 -0.79 -13.36
C SER A 543 -8.52 -0.10 -11.99
N LEU A 544 -8.82 -0.83 -10.91
CA LEU A 544 -8.71 -0.33 -9.53
C LEU A 544 -7.30 -0.53 -8.99
N LYS A 545 -6.75 0.54 -8.41
CA LYS A 545 -5.39 0.58 -7.87
C LYS A 545 -5.39 0.95 -6.39
N MET A 546 -4.55 0.29 -5.61
CA MET A 546 -4.46 0.47 -4.16
C MET A 546 -3.17 1.19 -3.75
N SER A 547 -3.27 2.09 -2.77
CA SER A 547 -2.16 2.71 -2.05
C SER A 547 -2.36 2.53 -0.54
N ILE A 548 -1.27 2.39 0.21
CA ILE A 548 -1.27 2.26 1.68
C ILE A 548 -0.17 3.16 2.22
N TYR A 549 -0.51 4.04 3.18
CA TYR A 549 0.40 4.97 3.83
C TYR A 549 0.45 4.78 5.34
N ASP A 550 1.65 4.95 5.91
CA ASP A 550 1.86 4.90 7.36
C ASP A 550 1.53 6.25 8.05
N PRO A 551 1.47 6.29 9.40
CA PRO A 551 1.24 7.52 10.17
C PRO A 551 2.26 8.66 9.98
N LYS A 552 3.37 8.43 9.28
CA LYS A 552 4.40 9.42 8.89
C LYS A 552 4.30 9.80 7.41
N SER A 553 3.24 9.36 6.72
CA SER A 553 3.03 9.49 5.27
C SER A 553 4.09 8.78 4.41
N THR A 554 4.79 7.78 4.98
CA THR A 554 5.63 6.86 4.23
C THR A 554 4.76 6.02 3.31
N THR A 555 5.23 5.79 2.08
CA THR A 555 4.58 4.88 1.14
C THR A 555 4.92 3.43 1.48
N LEU A 556 3.91 2.64 1.84
CA LEU A 556 4.02 1.18 2.01
C LEU A 556 3.59 0.49 0.71
N LEU A 557 2.48 0.92 0.12
CA LEU A 557 2.02 0.56 -1.22
C LEU A 557 1.61 1.83 -1.97
N ARG A 558 1.81 1.92 -3.29
CA ARG A 558 1.30 3.06 -4.08
C ARG A 558 0.81 2.68 -5.47
N ARG A 559 -0.48 2.89 -5.70
CA ARG A 559 -1.21 2.70 -6.95
C ARG A 559 -0.88 1.36 -7.60
N SER A 560 -0.69 0.33 -6.78
CA SER A 560 -0.30 -0.99 -7.27
C SER A 560 -1.47 -1.67 -7.96
N LEU A 561 -1.13 -2.63 -8.82
CA LEU A 561 -2.04 -3.64 -9.35
C LEU A 561 -2.12 -4.87 -8.41
N GLU A 562 -1.14 -5.03 -7.52
CA GLU A 562 -1.20 -5.96 -6.39
C GLU A 562 -2.44 -5.63 -5.56
N LYS A 563 -3.20 -6.67 -5.21
CA LYS A 563 -4.49 -6.56 -4.52
C LYS A 563 -4.36 -6.91 -3.03
N ASP A 564 -3.36 -7.71 -2.72
CA ASP A 564 -2.94 -8.21 -1.42
C ASP A 564 -1.74 -7.42 -0.88
N TRP A 565 -1.75 -7.11 0.42
CA TRP A 565 -0.62 -6.53 1.14
C TRP A 565 -0.66 -6.94 2.61
N GLN A 566 0.46 -7.42 3.15
CA GLN A 566 0.59 -7.81 4.55
C GLN A 566 1.93 -7.30 5.13
N GLU A 567 1.90 -6.59 6.26
CA GLU A 567 3.12 -6.25 7.01
C GLU A 567 2.88 -6.10 8.52
N LYS A 568 3.88 -6.47 9.34
CA LYS A 568 3.93 -6.15 10.77
C LYS A 568 4.26 -4.68 10.99
N LEU A 569 3.34 -3.96 11.63
CA LEU A 569 3.36 -2.51 11.77
C LEU A 569 4.47 -2.05 12.73
N LYS A 570 5.16 -0.96 12.34
CA LYS A 570 6.38 -0.46 13.01
C LYS A 570 6.20 0.87 13.75
N ILE A 571 4.96 1.37 13.83
CA ILE A 571 4.56 2.57 14.56
C ILE A 571 3.05 2.52 14.81
N SER A 572 2.60 2.93 16.00
CA SER A 572 1.19 3.18 16.26
C SER A 572 0.71 4.46 15.55
N GLY A 573 -0.54 4.49 15.10
CA GLY A 573 -1.17 5.68 14.50
C GLY A 573 -2.25 5.37 13.48
N TYR A 574 -2.71 6.42 12.79
CA TYR A 574 -3.63 6.27 11.66
C TYR A 574 -2.91 5.82 10.39
N TYR A 575 -3.34 4.70 9.84
CA TYR A 575 -2.95 4.20 8.53
C TYR A 575 -4.01 4.59 7.49
N GLU A 576 -3.57 4.91 6.28
CA GLU A 576 -4.44 5.38 5.19
C GLU A 576 -4.43 4.37 4.03
N ILE A 577 -5.59 3.78 3.71
CA ILE A 577 -5.79 2.88 2.57
C ILE A 577 -6.59 3.63 1.51
N VAL A 578 -6.07 3.76 0.30
CA VAL A 578 -6.66 4.53 -0.80
C VAL A 578 -6.91 3.63 -2.00
N ILE A 579 -8.15 3.62 -2.48
CA ILE A 579 -8.56 2.88 -3.68
C ILE A 579 -8.98 3.91 -4.72
N VAL A 580 -8.37 3.87 -5.91
CA VAL A 580 -8.73 4.75 -7.04
C VAL A 580 -9.08 3.95 -8.28
N SER A 581 -10.12 4.40 -9.00
CA SER A 581 -10.42 3.90 -10.33
C SER A 581 -9.59 4.65 -11.38
N SER A 582 -8.80 3.88 -12.12
CA SER A 582 -8.15 4.31 -13.35
C SER A 582 -8.88 3.86 -14.62
N ASP A 583 -10.12 3.34 -14.48
CA ASP A 583 -11.03 3.13 -15.60
C ASP A 583 -11.49 4.49 -16.18
N ILE A 584 -11.89 4.48 -17.45
CA ILE A 584 -12.30 5.65 -18.23
C ILE A 584 -13.79 5.57 -18.63
N GLU A 585 -14.37 4.36 -18.63
CA GLU A 585 -15.72 4.08 -19.15
C GLU A 585 -16.65 3.42 -18.13
N LYS A 586 -16.14 2.56 -17.24
CA LYS A 586 -16.95 1.64 -16.42
C LYS A 586 -16.92 1.96 -14.93
N GLU A 587 -18.08 1.81 -14.28
CA GLU A 587 -18.17 1.73 -12.82
C GLU A 587 -17.75 0.33 -12.37
N VAL A 588 -16.84 0.26 -11.41
CA VAL A 588 -16.24 -1.01 -10.95
C VAL A 588 -16.62 -1.24 -9.49
N SER A 589 -17.06 -2.46 -9.20
CA SER A 589 -17.36 -2.91 -7.83
C SER A 589 -16.12 -3.56 -7.20
N TYR A 590 -16.00 -3.44 -5.88
CA TYR A 590 -14.93 -4.07 -5.11
C TYR A 590 -15.38 -4.40 -3.71
N GLU A 591 -14.63 -5.27 -3.03
CA GLU A 591 -14.68 -5.46 -1.59
C GLU A 591 -13.27 -5.29 -1.04
N LEU A 592 -13.11 -4.44 -0.02
CA LEU A 592 -11.86 -4.28 0.70
C LEU A 592 -11.96 -5.07 2.01
N VAL A 593 -11.15 -6.13 2.14
CA VAL A 593 -10.93 -6.81 3.42
C VAL A 593 -9.81 -6.10 4.16
N VAL A 594 -10.02 -5.82 5.45
CA VAL A 594 -8.98 -5.31 6.35
C VAL A 594 -8.94 -6.21 7.58
N GLU A 595 -7.93 -7.07 7.62
CA GLU A 595 -7.63 -7.99 8.70
C GLU A 595 -6.45 -7.44 9.50
N ALA A 596 -6.57 -7.27 10.81
CA ALA A 596 -5.47 -6.84 11.67
C ALA A 596 -5.42 -7.72 12.92
N GLU A 597 -4.44 -8.62 12.96
CA GLU A 597 -4.21 -9.52 14.09
C GLU A 597 -3.01 -9.04 14.90
N MET A 598 -3.17 -9.00 16.22
CA MET A 598 -2.03 -8.87 17.12
C MET A 598 -1.75 -10.25 17.68
N GLU A 599 -0.56 -10.81 17.44
CA GLU A 599 -0.11 -12.00 18.18
C GLU A 599 -0.30 -11.69 19.67
N PRO A 600 -1.13 -12.45 20.41
CA PRO A 600 -1.32 -12.17 21.82
C PRO A 600 0.03 -12.31 22.50
N ILE A 601 0.48 -11.23 23.15
CA ILE A 601 1.57 -11.31 24.11
C ILE A 601 1.01 -12.18 25.24
N TYR A 602 1.32 -13.47 25.19
CA TYR A 602 1.13 -14.38 26.30
C TYR A 602 2.03 -13.89 27.44
N LEU A 603 1.47 -13.01 28.28
CA LEU A 603 1.71 -13.07 29.71
C LEU A 603 1.28 -14.47 30.11
N ASP A 604 2.27 -15.36 30.19
CA ASP A 604 2.03 -16.77 30.42
C ASP A 604 1.61 -16.96 31.87
N ASP A 605 0.29 -17.13 32.08
CA ASP A 605 -0.30 -17.52 33.37
C ASP A 605 0.07 -18.96 33.77
N SER A 606 0.80 -19.70 32.93
CA SER A 606 1.56 -20.86 33.40
C SER A 606 2.56 -20.40 34.47
N PRO A 607 2.72 -21.13 35.58
CA PRO A 607 3.66 -20.74 36.61
C PRO A 607 5.10 -20.80 36.07
N GLN A 608 5.68 -19.63 35.80
CA GLN A 608 7.07 -19.36 35.37
C GLN A 608 8.04 -20.45 35.83
N THR A 609 8.92 -20.96 34.98
CA THR A 609 9.93 -21.95 35.43
C THR A 609 11.02 -21.31 36.31
N PRO A 610 11.69 -22.07 37.18
CA PRO A 610 12.82 -21.57 37.97
C PRO A 610 13.91 -20.94 37.10
N GLU A 611 14.20 -21.53 35.95
CA GLU A 611 15.17 -21.03 34.99
C GLU A 611 14.71 -19.74 34.30
N GLU A 612 13.41 -19.56 34.03
CA GLU A 612 12.87 -18.33 33.44
C GLU A 612 12.93 -17.15 34.41
N ALA A 613 12.65 -17.36 35.69
CA ALA A 613 12.81 -16.32 36.70
C ALA A 613 14.27 -15.80 36.79
N VAL A 614 15.23 -16.71 36.67
CA VAL A 614 16.66 -16.35 36.65
C VAL A 614 17.07 -15.69 35.32
N LYS A 615 16.57 -16.17 34.17
CA LYS A 615 16.76 -15.50 32.87
C LYS A 615 16.23 -14.06 32.89
N GLU A 616 15.04 -13.85 33.45
CA GLU A 616 14.39 -12.53 33.53
C GLU A 616 15.20 -11.55 34.39
N TYR A 617 15.73 -11.99 35.54
CA TYR A 617 16.63 -11.19 36.37
C TYR A 617 17.84 -10.67 35.57
N PHE A 618 18.52 -11.56 34.81
CA PHE A 618 19.65 -11.16 33.98
C PHE A 618 19.24 -10.33 32.75
N LEU A 619 18.04 -10.52 32.21
CA LEU A 619 17.49 -9.68 31.13
C LEU A 619 17.24 -8.24 31.62
N ASN A 620 16.61 -8.08 32.78
CA ASN A 620 16.39 -6.78 33.42
C ASN A 620 17.73 -6.06 33.68
N LEU A 621 18.75 -6.77 34.19
CA LEU A 621 20.11 -6.23 34.35
C LEU A 621 20.74 -5.78 33.02
N LYS A 622 20.53 -6.53 31.93
CA LYS A 622 21.07 -6.22 30.59
C LYS A 622 20.39 -5.01 29.96
N ASN A 623 19.11 -4.81 30.23
CA ASN A 623 18.33 -3.67 29.77
C ASN A 623 18.60 -2.39 30.60
N GLY A 624 19.18 -2.51 31.79
CA GLY A 624 19.37 -1.41 32.74
C GLY A 624 18.20 -1.20 33.71
N ASP A 625 17.22 -2.08 33.71
CA ASP A 625 16.06 -2.12 34.62
C ASP A 625 16.49 -2.65 36.00
N TYR A 626 17.44 -1.97 36.63
CA TYR A 626 18.05 -2.40 37.90
C TYR A 626 17.04 -2.53 39.05
N ASP A 627 15.99 -1.70 39.04
CA ASP A 627 14.92 -1.71 40.03
C ASP A 627 14.12 -3.04 39.95
N LYS A 628 13.69 -3.46 38.75
CA LYS A 628 13.03 -4.76 38.52
C LYS A 628 13.92 -5.95 38.89
N ALA A 629 15.20 -5.88 38.55
CA ALA A 629 16.17 -6.91 38.91
C ALA A 629 16.36 -7.01 40.44
N TRP A 630 16.40 -5.87 41.14
CA TRP A 630 16.48 -5.82 42.60
C TRP A 630 15.22 -6.32 43.30
N GLU A 631 14.04 -6.11 42.69
CA GLU A 631 12.77 -6.60 43.23
C GLU A 631 12.68 -8.15 43.24
N ARG A 632 13.26 -8.84 42.25
CA ARG A 632 13.35 -10.31 42.22
C ARG A 632 14.22 -10.93 43.33
N LEU A 633 15.05 -10.15 44.02
CA LEU A 633 15.80 -10.61 45.20
C LEU A 633 14.91 -10.58 46.45
N SER A 634 14.97 -11.62 47.29
CA SER A 634 14.29 -11.63 48.58
C SER A 634 14.86 -10.59 49.57
N ASP A 635 14.06 -10.18 50.55
CA ASP A 635 14.48 -9.25 51.61
C ASP A 635 15.62 -9.75 52.51
N LYS A 636 15.97 -11.04 52.44
CA LYS A 636 17.18 -11.61 53.06
C LYS A 636 18.37 -11.47 52.12
N ALA A 637 18.25 -11.88 50.86
CA ALA A 637 19.29 -11.73 49.84
C ALA A 637 19.73 -10.27 49.64
N ARG A 638 18.76 -9.32 49.60
CA ARG A 638 19.00 -7.86 49.56
C ARG A 638 19.87 -7.33 50.71
N LYS A 639 20.00 -8.06 51.83
CA LYS A 639 20.75 -7.66 53.04
C LYS A 639 22.09 -8.38 53.22
N HIS A 640 22.34 -9.48 52.52
CA HIS A 640 23.35 -10.46 52.94
C HIS A 640 24.51 -10.68 51.95
N LYS A 641 24.35 -10.45 50.64
CA LYS A 641 25.47 -10.52 49.67
C LYS A 641 26.45 -9.33 49.80
N ASN A 642 27.38 -9.46 50.75
CA ASN A 642 28.66 -8.75 50.90
C ASN A 642 28.66 -7.21 51.00
N SER A 643 27.51 -6.59 51.25
CA SER A 643 27.44 -5.28 51.93
C SER A 643 26.07 -5.11 52.59
N GLY A 644 25.94 -4.15 53.51
CA GLY A 644 24.64 -3.63 53.95
C GLY A 644 23.98 -2.85 52.81
N ALA A 645 23.56 -3.56 51.77
CA ALA A 645 23.37 -3.05 50.43
C ALA A 645 22.12 -2.17 50.32
N LYS A 646 22.31 -0.85 50.48
CA LYS A 646 21.38 0.11 49.88
C LYS A 646 21.34 -0.16 48.38
N PHE A 647 20.16 -0.13 47.78
CA PHE A 647 19.94 -0.34 46.34
C PHE A 647 20.94 0.43 45.45
N SER A 648 21.32 1.65 45.85
CA SER A 648 22.33 2.46 45.17
C SER A 648 23.70 1.80 45.02
N LEU A 649 24.14 0.90 45.93
CA LEU A 649 25.40 0.16 45.79
C LEU A 649 25.30 -0.97 44.77
N TYR A 650 24.19 -1.72 44.76
CA TYR A 650 23.90 -2.74 43.76
C TYR A 650 23.80 -2.12 42.36
N GLN A 651 23.00 -1.06 42.24
CA GLN A 651 22.83 -0.30 41.00
C GLN A 651 24.18 0.29 40.53
N LYS A 652 25.02 0.78 41.46
CA LYS A 652 26.37 1.26 41.13
C LYS A 652 27.30 0.14 40.68
N PHE A 653 27.25 -1.06 41.27
CA PHE A 653 28.08 -2.18 40.83
C PHE A 653 27.83 -2.50 39.35
N TRP A 654 26.57 -2.74 38.98
CA TRP A 654 26.22 -3.05 37.58
C TRP A 654 26.46 -1.88 36.63
N ARG A 655 26.14 -0.64 37.04
CA ARG A 655 26.33 0.57 36.22
C ARG A 655 27.80 0.94 36.00
N ASP A 656 28.65 0.85 37.03
CA ASP A 656 30.00 1.42 37.02
C ASP A 656 31.10 0.35 36.92
N THR A 657 30.84 -0.89 37.38
CA THR A 657 31.87 -1.96 37.43
C THR A 657 31.77 -2.91 36.24
N VAL A 658 30.55 -3.23 35.79
CA VAL A 658 30.30 -4.23 34.73
C VAL A 658 30.21 -3.56 33.36
N LYS A 659 31.15 -3.86 32.47
CA LYS A 659 31.16 -3.39 31.07
C LYS A 659 30.11 -4.12 30.23
N GLU A 660 30.09 -5.44 30.40
CA GLU A 660 29.30 -6.41 29.66
C GLU A 660 29.32 -7.72 30.46
N PHE A 661 28.30 -8.55 30.32
CA PHE A 661 28.23 -9.88 30.94
C PHE A 661 27.50 -10.86 30.03
N GLU A 662 27.82 -12.14 30.16
CA GLU A 662 27.17 -13.23 29.44
C GLU A 662 26.91 -14.38 30.42
N VAL A 663 25.70 -14.94 30.35
CA VAL A 663 25.32 -16.16 31.06
C VAL A 663 25.56 -17.33 30.10
N LEU A 664 26.39 -18.27 30.51
CA LEU A 664 26.79 -19.44 29.72
C LEU A 664 25.76 -20.55 29.86
N GLU A 665 25.30 -20.82 31.08
CA GLU A 665 24.34 -21.89 31.36
C GLU A 665 23.49 -21.59 32.60
N ILE A 666 22.24 -22.07 32.58
CA ILE A 666 21.30 -22.05 33.70
C ILE A 666 20.70 -23.47 33.78
N ARG A 667 20.84 -24.13 34.94
CA ARG A 667 20.26 -25.46 35.21
C ARG A 667 19.52 -25.45 36.54
N SER A 668 18.23 -25.81 36.55
CA SER A 668 17.57 -26.18 37.82
C SER A 668 18.05 -27.54 38.34
N ILE A 669 17.98 -27.71 39.65
CA ILE A 669 18.16 -28.98 40.35
C ILE A 669 17.14 -29.00 41.48
N ASP A 670 16.26 -30.00 41.46
CA ASP A 670 15.35 -30.25 42.59
C ASP A 670 16.17 -30.79 43.78
N GLN A 671 16.10 -30.06 44.89
CA GLN A 671 16.81 -30.32 46.16
C GLN A 671 15.96 -29.87 47.36
N GLY A 672 14.62 -29.82 47.18
CA GLY A 672 13.76 -28.99 48.02
C GLY A 672 13.66 -29.38 49.50
N ASN A 673 13.40 -28.37 50.35
CA ASN A 673 12.96 -28.51 51.74
C ASN A 673 11.90 -27.43 52.06
N ASP A 674 11.35 -27.41 53.28
CA ASP A 674 10.26 -26.51 53.68
C ASP A 674 10.54 -24.99 53.51
N MET A 675 11.78 -24.55 53.26
CA MET A 675 12.15 -23.16 52.96
C MET A 675 12.72 -22.91 51.56
N ILE A 676 13.06 -23.95 50.80
CA ILE A 676 13.64 -23.84 49.45
C ILE A 676 12.90 -24.83 48.55
N GLU A 677 12.14 -24.34 47.59
CA GLU A 677 11.38 -25.18 46.66
C GLU A 677 12.27 -25.76 45.55
N THR A 678 13.32 -25.05 45.13
CA THR A 678 14.29 -25.52 44.12
C THR A 678 15.58 -24.72 44.13
N THR A 679 16.64 -25.26 43.53
CA THR A 679 17.94 -24.62 43.38
C THR A 679 18.25 -24.44 41.89
N VAL A 680 18.87 -23.33 41.50
CA VAL A 680 19.37 -23.10 40.14
C VAL A 680 20.87 -22.80 40.18
N ILE A 681 21.64 -23.51 39.37
CA ILE A 681 23.06 -23.22 39.09
C ILE A 681 23.14 -22.30 37.87
N VAL A 682 23.93 -21.23 37.99
CA VAL A 682 24.20 -20.24 36.94
C VAL A 682 25.71 -20.16 36.70
N GLU A 683 26.14 -20.59 35.51
CA GLU A 683 27.49 -20.36 35.03
C GLU A 683 27.49 -19.10 34.17
N TRP A 684 28.26 -18.08 34.56
CA TRP A 684 28.28 -16.79 33.87
C TRP A 684 29.63 -16.09 33.99
N TYR A 685 29.81 -14.98 33.29
CA TYR A 685 30.97 -14.11 33.48
C TYR A 685 30.64 -12.65 33.20
N PHE A 686 31.47 -11.74 33.71
CA PHE A 686 31.43 -10.33 33.34
C PHE A 686 32.81 -9.77 32.98
N ILE A 687 32.81 -8.68 32.22
CA ILE A 687 34.00 -7.91 31.86
C ILE A 687 34.02 -6.65 32.73
N ARG A 688 35.09 -6.42 33.49
CA ARG A 688 35.20 -5.25 34.38
C ARG A 688 35.53 -3.97 33.58
N LYS A 689 34.89 -2.82 33.87
CA LYS A 689 35.10 -1.55 33.15
C LYS A 689 36.50 -0.94 33.32
N SER A 690 37.18 -1.19 34.45
CA SER A 690 38.47 -0.56 34.79
C SER A 690 39.67 -1.08 34.00
N ASP A 691 39.65 -2.35 33.62
CA ASP A 691 40.81 -3.10 33.10
C ASP A 691 40.46 -4.07 31.98
N GLY A 692 39.17 -4.28 31.67
CA GLY A 692 38.72 -5.23 30.66
C GLY A 692 38.87 -6.69 31.07
N GLN A 693 39.18 -7.00 32.34
CA GLN A 693 39.35 -8.37 32.80
C GLN A 693 38.03 -9.14 32.73
N ARG A 694 38.05 -10.31 32.07
CA ARG A 694 36.97 -11.30 32.09
C ARG A 694 37.01 -12.05 33.42
N ILE A 695 35.93 -11.99 34.19
CA ILE A 695 35.81 -12.58 35.52
C ILE A 695 34.70 -13.63 35.45
N PRO A 696 35.03 -14.94 35.49
CA PRO A 696 34.02 -15.99 35.57
C PRO A 696 33.36 -15.97 36.96
N GLN A 697 32.10 -16.37 37.00
CA GLN A 697 31.29 -16.55 38.21
C GLN A 697 30.52 -17.86 38.09
N ASN A 698 30.46 -18.62 39.17
CA ASN A 698 29.58 -19.78 39.30
C ASN A 698 28.73 -19.55 40.54
N ASP A 699 27.47 -19.22 40.30
CA ASP A 699 26.48 -18.90 41.32
C ASP A 699 25.55 -20.10 41.48
N THR A 700 25.31 -20.52 42.72
CA THR A 700 24.15 -21.36 43.06
C THR A 700 23.15 -20.45 43.76
N TRP A 701 21.91 -20.37 43.27
CA TRP A 701 20.83 -19.56 43.86
C TRP A 701 19.68 -20.48 44.26
N ALA A 702 19.14 -20.29 45.47
CA ALA A 702 17.90 -20.93 45.88
C ALA A 702 16.71 -20.09 45.44
N LEU A 703 15.60 -20.78 45.13
CA LEU A 703 14.37 -20.17 44.67
C LEU A 703 13.18 -20.68 45.50
N GLN A 704 12.26 -19.77 45.79
CA GLN A 704 11.01 -20.02 46.50
C GLN A 704 9.88 -19.27 45.79
N ARG A 705 8.65 -19.77 45.84
CA ARG A 705 7.47 -19.05 45.34
C ARG A 705 6.96 -18.08 46.41
N ASN A 706 6.84 -16.81 46.05
CA ASN A 706 6.17 -15.83 46.87
C ASN A 706 4.69 -16.21 47.03
N HIS A 707 4.23 -16.41 48.27
CA HIS A 707 2.85 -16.80 48.56
C HIS A 707 1.78 -15.78 48.12
N SER A 708 2.18 -14.55 47.80
CA SER A 708 1.26 -13.46 47.45
C SER A 708 0.84 -13.44 45.98
N ASP A 709 1.78 -13.77 45.08
CA ASP A 709 1.63 -13.64 43.61
C ASP A 709 2.05 -14.93 42.85
N LYS A 710 2.59 -15.93 43.55
CA LYS A 710 3.16 -17.20 43.04
C LYS A 710 4.44 -17.04 42.20
N ASN A 711 5.02 -15.85 42.10
CA ASN A 711 6.27 -15.61 41.38
C ASN A 711 7.47 -16.22 42.12
N TRP A 712 8.49 -16.66 41.38
CA TRP A 712 9.76 -17.06 41.97
C TRP A 712 10.57 -15.85 42.42
N ILE A 713 11.09 -15.94 43.64
CA ILE A 713 12.02 -14.99 44.26
C ILE A 713 13.34 -15.67 44.62
N ILE A 714 14.44 -14.93 44.50
CA ILE A 714 15.80 -15.42 44.79
C ILE A 714 16.06 -15.32 46.29
N VAL A 715 16.18 -16.48 46.95
CA VAL A 715 16.45 -16.59 48.40
C VAL A 715 17.93 -16.92 48.65
N ASP A 716 18.41 -16.52 49.83
CA ASP A 716 19.82 -16.70 50.19
C ASP A 716 20.09 -18.13 50.67
N LEU A 717 21.21 -18.71 50.23
CA LEU A 717 21.57 -20.09 50.53
C LEU A 717 22.29 -20.19 51.87
N GLU A 718 21.51 -20.39 52.93
CA GLU A 718 22.00 -20.97 54.20
C GLU A 718 22.33 -22.46 54.01
N LEU A 719 23.40 -22.72 53.25
CA LEU A 719 24.24 -23.88 53.54
C LEU A 719 24.88 -23.64 54.91
N GLU A 720 24.79 -24.62 55.80
CA GLU A 720 25.45 -24.57 57.11
C GLU A 720 26.96 -24.26 56.95
N PRO A 721 27.57 -23.53 57.90
CA PRO A 721 28.90 -22.95 57.74
C PRO A 721 30.00 -24.02 57.68
N LYS A 722 30.27 -24.51 56.46
CA LYS A 722 31.47 -25.29 56.15
C LYS A 722 32.69 -24.39 56.16
N ASP A 723 33.35 -24.42 57.32
CA ASP A 723 34.70 -23.98 57.64
C ASP A 723 35.14 -22.59 57.19
N LYS A 724 35.47 -21.78 58.21
CA LYS A 724 36.35 -20.63 58.07
C LYS A 724 37.76 -21.14 57.72
N ASP A 725 38.11 -21.21 56.44
CA ASP A 725 39.48 -20.96 55.97
C ASP A 725 39.57 -20.91 54.43
N ASN A 726 39.25 -19.75 53.86
CA ASN A 726 40.09 -19.04 52.89
C ASN A 726 39.62 -17.57 52.76
N LYS A 727 40.50 -16.70 52.23
CA LYS A 727 40.29 -15.24 52.08
C LYS A 727 40.37 -14.82 50.62
#